data_AF-A0A3D1AN26-F1
#
_entry.id   AF-A0A3D1AN26-F1
#
_cell.length_a   1.000
_cell.length_b   1.000
_cell.length_c   1.000
_cell.angle_alpha   90.00
_cell.angle_beta   90.00
_cell.angle_gamma   90.00
#
_symmetry.space_group_name_H-M   'P 1'
#
loop_
_entity.id
_entity.type
_entity.pdbx_description
1 polymer ?
#
loop_
_entity_poly.entity_id
_entity_poly.type
_entity_poly.pdbx_seq_one_letter_code
_entity_poly.pdbx_strand_id
1 'polypeptide(L)'
;MKSGSRLERILTSGEFAVTGELGPPKNGNAELVREKARLLKGSVDAVNITDCQTAIVRMSSISAGLLTLAEGVEPVIQMTCRDRNRIGMQSDILGAAALGLKNLLCLTGDHQKFGNHPGSKGVFDMDAIQLLGMVKDMRDDKKFQCGEAIKSHEPRLFLGAAANPFAAPSEQFRAARLAKKVANGADFVQTQIIYNVERFARFMQAVRDLGLHKKVHILAGVTPPRSVGMARYMQSSVPGMDVTDEVIKRMQGAKDKEDEGINICVDIIRQVREIEGVAGVHIMAIEWESVVPEIVSRAGLAARPVFADEPVALAAPVSAIEIRNTVAGGEESDAVLAVAKVEAEKIIAAARVEAAQYRASATTGGAGVVGQARVEIDEAGEDAMNEKERQMALESVRLGLDALKKAYGLSDDQFDALVKFAGAEAILKREPLLATPVLAAATPVAPAAPAIDESVARKVAEIAAAEKAKKAEAAKKEADEKAAAEAKKVAAAAAEEAQKAEAAKKAAEAKAAEEVKKTAASEPQKVAPAVSASPTGAVDAADLACEKTPLSERAAKVPEASYKQAYTGAIRQTVLGGEARGIKVGGATTLSFHLFEGSMPNRPMIAFDVLDVKPDEWPDSLARHYQDVLDNPLAWAQKCVKEYGADAICLSMVSTDPNGLNRPAGEAARAAAEVVKNIEVPVIVWGCGNGEKDTETLREITSLIGDKKVCLAPLSDSNYRAIGATAMAFHYPMVAASPIDVNLAKQLNILLENLGVSLDSVLIDPSIGALGYGIEYTYSVMERIRLAALTQKDEKLQVPFVCNLGREVWKAKECRLPSDALIGDQETRGILMEAITASCMLMAGGELMIMRHPRAVALTKSLINGLMG
;
A
#
# COMPACT_ATOMS: atom_id res chain seq x y z
N MET A 1 9.29 24.05 -26.99
CA MET A 1 8.54 22.79 -26.80
C MET A 1 9.18 21.99 -25.66
N LYS A 2 8.34 21.42 -24.80
CA LYS A 2 8.70 20.66 -23.61
C LYS A 2 9.17 19.27 -24.00
N SER A 3 8.37 18.50 -24.75
CA SER A 3 8.71 17.16 -25.24
C SER A 3 9.00 17.11 -26.73
N GLY A 4 8.45 18.05 -27.51
CA GLY A 4 8.54 18.01 -28.97
C GLY A 4 7.75 16.85 -29.59
N SER A 5 6.66 16.42 -28.93
CA SER A 5 5.71 15.46 -29.50
C SER A 5 4.87 16.06 -30.61
N ARG A 6 4.30 15.22 -31.48
CA ARG A 6 3.33 15.67 -32.49
C ARG A 6 2.13 16.39 -31.87
N LEU A 7 1.60 15.87 -30.75
CA LEU A 7 0.48 16.48 -30.04
C LEU A 7 0.81 17.88 -29.52
N GLU A 8 1.98 18.07 -28.90
CA GLU A 8 2.42 19.38 -28.42
C GLU A 8 2.49 20.38 -29.58
N ARG A 9 3.06 19.98 -30.72
CA ARG A 9 3.21 20.84 -31.90
C ARG A 9 1.87 21.32 -32.43
N ILE A 10 0.90 20.42 -32.54
CA ILE A 10 -0.44 20.75 -33.05
C ILE A 10 -1.13 21.73 -32.11
N LEU A 11 -1.17 21.40 -30.81
CA LEU A 11 -1.82 22.25 -29.82
C LEU A 11 -1.16 23.64 -29.71
N THR A 12 0.17 23.72 -29.77
CA THR A 12 0.90 25.00 -29.70
C THR A 12 0.81 25.81 -31.00
N SER A 13 0.56 25.18 -32.14
CA SER A 13 0.33 25.87 -33.43
C SER A 13 -1.05 26.52 -33.53
N GLY A 14 -1.98 26.20 -32.61
CA GLY A 14 -3.36 26.67 -32.65
C GLY A 14 -4.29 25.85 -33.56
N GLU A 15 -3.77 24.80 -34.18
CA GLU A 15 -4.56 23.84 -34.95
C GLU A 15 -5.47 23.00 -34.04
N PHE A 16 -6.63 22.61 -34.56
CA PHE A 16 -7.61 21.83 -33.80
C PHE A 16 -7.19 20.36 -33.69
N ALA A 17 -6.76 19.94 -32.50
CA ALA A 17 -6.24 18.60 -32.27
C ALA A 17 -7.33 17.53 -32.26
N VAL A 18 -6.98 16.34 -32.76
CA VAL A 18 -7.82 15.14 -32.70
C VAL A 18 -7.01 14.02 -32.07
N THR A 19 -7.43 13.54 -30.91
CA THR A 19 -6.83 12.36 -30.29
C THR A 19 -7.77 11.17 -30.28
N GLY A 20 -7.27 9.98 -30.57
CA GLY A 20 -8.01 8.72 -30.45
C GLY A 20 -7.76 8.03 -29.11
N GLU A 21 -8.48 6.95 -28.84
CA GLU A 21 -8.22 6.04 -27.73
C GLU A 21 -7.95 4.62 -28.24
N LEU A 22 -6.99 3.94 -27.61
CA LEU A 22 -6.66 2.54 -27.86
C LEU A 22 -6.57 1.83 -26.51
N GLY A 23 -7.50 0.90 -26.30
CA GLY A 23 -7.49 0.04 -25.12
C GLY A 23 -6.58 -1.19 -25.33
N PRO A 24 -5.52 -1.38 -24.52
CA PRO A 24 -4.65 -2.54 -24.65
C PRO A 24 -5.40 -3.86 -24.40
N PRO A 25 -4.98 -4.98 -25.02
CA PRO A 25 -5.65 -6.27 -24.86
C PRO A 25 -5.48 -6.85 -23.45
N LYS A 26 -6.37 -7.76 -23.06
CA LYS A 26 -6.27 -8.55 -21.82
C LYS A 26 -5.34 -9.77 -21.95
N ASN A 27 -4.37 -9.70 -22.86
CA ASN A 27 -3.41 -10.76 -23.14
C ASN A 27 -2.11 -10.15 -23.70
N GLY A 28 -1.09 -10.98 -23.93
CA GLY A 28 0.20 -10.55 -24.48
C GLY A 28 0.26 -10.42 -26.01
N ASN A 29 -0.86 -10.47 -26.74
CA ASN A 29 -0.84 -10.42 -28.21
C ASN A 29 -0.60 -8.99 -28.70
N ALA A 30 0.63 -8.72 -29.15
CA ALA A 30 1.05 -7.44 -29.69
C ALA A 30 0.31 -7.04 -30.98
N GLU A 31 -0.18 -8.00 -31.77
CA GLU A 31 -0.80 -7.69 -33.07
C GLU A 31 -2.13 -6.94 -32.90
N LEU A 32 -2.90 -7.24 -31.84
CA LEU A 32 -4.13 -6.52 -31.53
C LEU A 32 -3.89 -5.02 -31.30
N VAL A 33 -2.73 -4.65 -30.73
CA VAL A 33 -2.35 -3.25 -30.56
C VAL A 33 -1.97 -2.63 -31.89
N ARG A 34 -1.19 -3.36 -32.72
CA ARG A 34 -0.76 -2.87 -34.04
C ARG A 34 -1.93 -2.65 -34.99
N GLU A 35 -2.89 -3.58 -35.04
CA GLU A 35 -4.12 -3.47 -35.83
C GLU A 35 -4.90 -2.21 -35.43
N LYS A 36 -5.14 -2.00 -34.12
CA LYS A 36 -5.81 -0.80 -33.61
C LYS A 36 -5.04 0.48 -33.95
N ALA A 37 -3.71 0.48 -33.85
CA ALA A 37 -2.89 1.63 -34.23
C ALA A 37 -3.01 1.95 -35.73
N ARG A 38 -2.98 0.93 -36.61
CA ARG A 38 -3.14 1.09 -38.06
C ARG A 38 -4.50 1.67 -38.44
N LEU A 39 -5.58 1.30 -37.73
CA LEU A 39 -6.91 1.88 -37.93
C LEU A 39 -6.96 3.39 -37.63
N LEU A 40 -6.19 3.84 -36.65
CA LEU A 40 -6.18 5.24 -36.19
C LEU A 40 -5.17 6.11 -36.98
N LYS A 41 -4.16 5.48 -37.60
CA LYS A 41 -3.09 6.16 -38.32
C LYS A 41 -3.64 7.09 -39.40
N GLY A 42 -3.16 8.34 -39.41
CA GLY A 42 -3.56 9.37 -40.36
C GLY A 42 -4.91 10.04 -40.08
N SER A 43 -5.73 9.49 -39.17
CA SER A 43 -7.01 10.10 -38.77
C SER A 43 -6.91 10.87 -37.45
N VAL A 44 -5.89 10.58 -36.64
CA VAL A 44 -5.66 11.22 -35.33
C VAL A 44 -4.22 11.70 -35.21
N ASP A 45 -4.01 12.66 -34.33
CA ASP A 45 -2.71 13.29 -34.07
C ASP A 45 -1.91 12.57 -32.99
N ALA A 46 -2.62 11.97 -32.04
CA ALA A 46 -2.07 11.10 -31.02
C ALA A 46 -3.14 10.14 -30.50
N VAL A 47 -2.73 9.05 -29.86
CA VAL A 47 -3.62 8.01 -29.34
C VAL A 47 -3.36 7.79 -27.87
N ASN A 48 -4.41 7.95 -27.06
CA ASN A 48 -4.40 7.56 -25.67
C ASN A 48 -4.27 6.05 -25.51
N ILE A 49 -3.26 5.61 -24.78
CA ILE A 49 -3.06 4.21 -24.43
C ILE A 49 -3.49 4.02 -22.99
N THR A 50 -4.64 3.37 -22.78
CA THR A 50 -5.23 3.25 -21.45
C THR A 50 -4.40 2.36 -20.53
N ASP A 51 -4.35 2.70 -19.24
CA ASP A 51 -3.59 1.95 -18.22
C ASP A 51 -4.54 1.19 -17.30
N CYS A 52 -4.82 -0.07 -17.67
CA CYS A 52 -5.76 -0.95 -16.98
C CYS A 52 -7.08 -0.23 -16.65
N GLN A 53 -7.75 0.30 -17.69
CA GLN A 53 -9.02 1.02 -17.53
C GLN A 53 -10.03 0.19 -16.73
N THR A 54 -10.84 0.88 -15.91
CA THR A 54 -11.78 0.25 -14.96
C THR A 54 -11.12 -0.77 -14.03
N ALA A 55 -9.82 -0.60 -13.75
CA ALA A 55 -8.98 -1.51 -12.99
C ALA A 55 -8.94 -2.96 -13.50
N ILE A 56 -9.16 -3.17 -14.79
CA ILE A 56 -9.06 -4.49 -15.41
C ILE A 56 -7.64 -4.70 -15.94
N VAL A 57 -6.99 -5.78 -15.52
CA VAL A 57 -5.64 -6.16 -15.97
C VAL A 57 -5.59 -6.26 -17.50
N ARG A 58 -4.68 -5.49 -18.10
CA ARG A 58 -4.40 -5.40 -19.53
C ARG A 58 -2.90 -5.23 -19.75
N MET A 59 -2.45 -5.38 -20.99
CA MET A 59 -1.07 -5.03 -21.38
C MET A 59 -0.73 -3.61 -20.92
N SER A 60 0.47 -3.42 -20.37
CA SER A 60 0.96 -2.12 -19.87
C SER A 60 0.85 -1.03 -20.94
N SER A 61 0.43 0.17 -20.53
CA SER A 61 0.32 1.33 -21.42
C SER A 61 1.65 1.70 -22.08
N ILE A 62 2.78 1.49 -21.39
CA ILE A 62 4.13 1.73 -21.92
C ILE A 62 4.42 0.77 -23.08
N SER A 63 4.22 -0.53 -22.87
CA SER A 63 4.45 -1.56 -23.91
C SER A 63 3.55 -1.36 -25.12
N ALA A 64 2.25 -1.14 -24.89
CA ALA A 64 1.31 -0.85 -25.97
C ALA A 64 1.62 0.49 -26.66
N GLY A 65 2.12 1.48 -25.93
CA GLY A 65 2.60 2.75 -26.47
C GLY A 65 3.78 2.57 -27.41
N LEU A 66 4.76 1.71 -27.09
CA LEU A 66 5.87 1.42 -27.99
C LEU A 66 5.44 0.70 -29.26
N LEU A 67 4.51 -0.25 -29.16
CA LEU A 67 3.94 -0.92 -30.32
C LEU A 67 3.19 0.07 -31.22
N THR A 68 2.44 1.00 -30.62
CA THR A 68 1.73 2.07 -31.33
C THR A 68 2.70 3.03 -32.01
N LEU A 69 3.78 3.42 -31.31
CA LEU A 69 4.84 4.26 -31.84
C LEU A 69 5.56 3.59 -33.03
N ALA A 70 5.80 2.28 -32.96
CA ALA A 70 6.41 1.50 -34.03
C ALA A 70 5.53 1.45 -35.31
N GLU A 71 4.20 1.52 -35.16
CA GLU A 71 3.27 1.67 -36.30
C GLU A 71 3.22 3.11 -36.84
N GLY A 72 3.97 4.04 -36.25
CA GLY A 72 4.06 5.44 -36.65
C GLY A 72 2.88 6.29 -36.17
N VAL A 73 2.29 5.92 -35.03
CA VAL A 73 1.22 6.68 -34.38
C VAL A 73 1.72 7.17 -33.02
N GLU A 74 1.60 8.47 -32.76
CA GLU A 74 2.10 9.08 -31.52
C GLU A 74 1.27 8.64 -30.30
N PRO A 75 1.86 7.96 -29.29
CA PRO A 75 1.12 7.54 -28.12
C PRO A 75 1.06 8.63 -27.04
N VAL A 76 -0.07 8.66 -26.33
CA VAL A 76 -0.25 9.30 -25.03
C VAL A 76 -0.43 8.20 -24.01
N ILE A 77 0.65 7.80 -23.35
CA ILE A 77 0.56 6.74 -22.34
C ILE A 77 -0.15 7.27 -21.11
N GLN A 78 -1.06 6.47 -20.57
CA GLN A 78 -1.66 6.76 -19.27
C GLN A 78 -0.82 6.13 -18.17
N MET A 79 -0.76 6.78 -17.01
CA MET A 79 -0.19 6.20 -15.80
C MET A 79 -1.14 6.44 -14.65
N THR A 80 -1.51 5.36 -13.96
CA THR A 80 -2.44 5.38 -12.82
C THR A 80 -1.70 5.22 -11.49
N CYS A 81 -2.05 6.04 -10.50
CA CYS A 81 -1.49 5.92 -9.13
C CYS A 81 -2.07 4.74 -8.33
N ARG A 82 -3.17 4.14 -8.80
CA ARG A 82 -3.89 3.05 -8.15
C ARG A 82 -3.01 1.87 -7.79
N ASP A 83 -2.08 1.48 -8.65
CA ASP A 83 -1.34 0.22 -8.54
C ASP A 83 0.19 0.41 -8.45
N ARG A 84 0.68 1.66 -8.37
CA ARG A 84 2.12 1.98 -8.31
C ARG A 84 2.42 3.00 -7.21
N ASN A 85 3.57 2.85 -6.56
CA ASN A 85 4.10 3.84 -5.62
C ASN A 85 5.03 4.82 -6.36
N ARG A 86 5.48 5.89 -5.69
CA ARG A 86 6.36 6.91 -6.26
C ARG A 86 7.67 6.38 -6.82
N ILE A 87 8.19 5.29 -6.29
CA ILE A 87 9.43 4.68 -6.79
C ILE A 87 9.15 4.02 -8.14
N GLY A 88 8.13 3.17 -8.20
CA GLY A 88 7.69 2.51 -9.43
C GLY A 88 7.30 3.50 -10.52
N MET A 89 6.54 4.55 -10.18
CA MET A 89 6.16 5.59 -11.14
C MET A 89 7.37 6.34 -11.71
N GLN A 90 8.30 6.80 -10.88
CA GLN A 90 9.51 7.49 -11.37
C GLN A 90 10.36 6.57 -12.26
N SER A 91 10.51 5.29 -11.87
CA SER A 91 11.22 4.29 -12.67
C SER A 91 10.56 4.08 -14.04
N ASP A 92 9.25 3.85 -14.06
CA ASP A 92 8.47 3.66 -15.29
C ASP A 92 8.51 4.89 -16.20
N ILE A 93 8.45 6.11 -15.63
CA ILE A 93 8.55 7.38 -16.37
C ILE A 93 9.92 7.54 -17.03
N LEU A 94 11.01 7.25 -16.30
CA LEU A 94 12.35 7.29 -16.87
C LEU A 94 12.50 6.28 -18.01
N GLY A 95 11.99 5.06 -17.82
CA GLY A 95 11.99 4.03 -18.85
C GLY A 95 11.19 4.45 -20.10
N ALA A 96 9.98 4.98 -19.91
CA ALA A 96 9.14 5.47 -21.00
C ALA A 96 9.81 6.60 -21.79
N ALA A 97 10.39 7.59 -21.11
CA ALA A 97 11.10 8.69 -21.74
C ALA A 97 12.35 8.21 -22.49
N ALA A 98 13.12 7.29 -21.91
CA ALA A 98 14.30 6.70 -22.55
C ALA A 98 13.96 5.93 -23.84
N LEU A 99 12.76 5.35 -23.90
CA LEU A 99 12.24 4.63 -25.08
C LEU A 99 11.56 5.55 -26.10
N GLY A 100 11.61 6.87 -25.89
CA GLY A 100 11.12 7.87 -26.84
C GLY A 100 9.62 8.18 -26.76
N LEU A 101 8.93 7.74 -25.70
CA LEU A 101 7.56 8.17 -25.44
C LEU A 101 7.55 9.62 -24.93
N LYS A 102 6.68 10.46 -25.50
CA LYS A 102 6.74 11.92 -25.29
C LYS A 102 5.51 12.54 -24.63
N ASN A 103 4.45 11.78 -24.41
CA ASN A 103 3.20 12.28 -23.81
C ASN A 103 2.74 11.34 -22.69
N LEU A 104 2.39 11.93 -21.55
CA LEU A 104 1.95 11.20 -20.37
C LEU A 104 0.65 11.80 -19.82
N LEU A 105 -0.40 11.00 -19.69
CA LEU A 105 -1.63 11.40 -19.01
C LEU A 105 -1.61 10.87 -17.56
N CYS A 106 -1.58 11.78 -16.60
CA CYS A 106 -1.51 11.46 -15.18
C CYS A 106 -2.90 11.23 -14.57
N LEU A 107 -3.12 10.06 -13.98
CA LEU A 107 -4.42 9.64 -13.45
C LEU A 107 -4.29 9.06 -12.03
N THR A 108 -5.29 9.29 -11.19
CA THR A 108 -5.37 8.60 -9.89
C THR A 108 -5.74 7.12 -10.11
N GLY A 109 -6.57 6.84 -11.11
CA GLY A 109 -7.07 5.51 -11.45
C GLY A 109 -8.39 5.16 -10.75
N ASP A 110 -9.19 4.31 -11.41
CA ASP A 110 -10.44 3.79 -10.85
C ASP A 110 -10.15 2.84 -9.69
N HIS A 111 -10.95 2.89 -8.61
CA HIS A 111 -10.75 1.98 -7.48
C HIS A 111 -10.69 0.52 -7.93
N GLN A 112 -9.71 -0.26 -7.44
CA GLN A 112 -9.42 -1.62 -7.92
C GLN A 112 -10.57 -2.61 -7.76
N LYS A 113 -11.51 -2.32 -6.85
CA LYS A 113 -12.80 -3.00 -6.68
C LYS A 113 -13.67 -3.04 -7.95
N PHE A 114 -13.54 -2.08 -8.86
CA PHE A 114 -14.27 -2.09 -10.13
C PHE A 114 -13.70 -3.08 -11.15
N GLY A 115 -12.47 -3.54 -10.92
CA GLY A 115 -11.71 -4.38 -11.83
C GLY A 115 -11.94 -5.87 -11.68
N ASN A 116 -11.16 -6.65 -12.43
CA ASN A 116 -11.15 -8.12 -12.35
C ASN A 116 -10.32 -8.66 -11.17
N HIS A 117 -9.66 -7.78 -10.40
CA HIS A 117 -8.90 -8.14 -9.19
C HIS A 117 -9.36 -7.28 -7.99
N PRO A 118 -10.63 -7.40 -7.56
CA PRO A 118 -11.18 -6.53 -6.53
C PRO A 118 -10.53 -6.70 -5.14
N GLY A 119 -9.84 -7.83 -4.92
CA GLY A 119 -9.07 -8.10 -3.70
C GLY A 119 -7.63 -7.59 -3.74
N SER A 120 -7.16 -7.00 -4.85
CA SER A 120 -5.84 -6.39 -4.91
C SER A 120 -5.76 -5.18 -3.97
N LYS A 121 -4.57 -4.95 -3.40
CA LYS A 121 -4.30 -3.75 -2.60
C LYS A 121 -4.13 -2.56 -3.54
N GLY A 122 -4.87 -1.49 -3.29
CA GLY A 122 -4.61 -0.20 -3.92
C GLY A 122 -3.36 0.41 -3.28
N VAL A 123 -2.48 0.95 -4.11
CA VAL A 123 -1.25 1.62 -3.67
C VAL A 123 -1.54 3.07 -3.33
N PHE A 124 -2.04 3.87 -4.29
CA PHE A 124 -2.47 5.26 -4.09
C PHE A 124 -1.50 6.12 -3.26
N ASP A 125 -0.20 5.87 -3.40
CA ASP A 125 0.86 6.60 -2.69
C ASP A 125 0.85 8.11 -3.01
N MET A 126 0.25 8.48 -4.14
CA MET A 126 -0.06 9.85 -4.52
C MET A 126 -1.31 9.91 -5.41
N ASP A 127 -1.88 11.11 -5.59
CA ASP A 127 -2.95 11.34 -6.55
C ASP A 127 -2.44 11.92 -7.89
N ALA A 128 -3.33 12.10 -8.87
CA ALA A 128 -2.96 12.65 -10.19
C ALA A 128 -2.36 14.06 -10.15
N ILE A 129 -2.70 14.88 -9.15
CA ILE A 129 -2.19 16.25 -9.02
C ILE A 129 -0.75 16.21 -8.51
N GLN A 130 -0.50 15.36 -7.51
CA GLN A 130 0.84 15.10 -6.99
C GLN A 130 1.74 14.43 -8.03
N LEU A 131 1.20 13.47 -8.80
CA LEU A 131 1.92 12.86 -9.92
C LEU A 131 2.34 13.90 -10.96
N LEU A 132 1.44 14.81 -11.36
CA LEU A 132 1.78 15.93 -12.25
C LEU A 132 2.93 16.77 -11.69
N GLY A 133 2.86 17.15 -10.42
CA GLY A 133 3.90 17.92 -9.75
C GLY A 133 5.24 17.19 -9.77
N MET A 134 5.25 15.90 -9.39
CA MET A 134 6.46 15.08 -9.41
C MET A 134 7.08 15.00 -10.81
N VAL A 135 6.29 14.69 -11.85
CA VAL A 135 6.84 14.57 -13.22
C VAL A 135 7.30 15.94 -13.75
N LYS A 136 6.60 17.01 -13.40
CA LYS A 136 7.01 18.38 -13.73
C LYS A 136 8.36 18.71 -13.09
N ASP A 137 8.57 18.39 -11.82
CA ASP A 137 9.84 18.67 -11.12
C ASP A 137 10.98 17.79 -11.67
N MET A 138 10.70 16.53 -12.04
CA MET A 138 11.66 15.68 -12.76
C MET A 138 12.08 16.28 -14.11
N ARG A 139 11.13 16.85 -14.86
CA ARG A 139 11.36 17.43 -16.19
C ARG A 139 12.02 18.81 -16.13
N ASP A 140 11.48 19.71 -15.30
CA ASP A 140 11.80 21.13 -15.32
C ASP A 140 12.95 21.44 -14.34
N ASP A 141 12.90 20.87 -13.13
CA ASP A 141 13.89 21.11 -12.07
C ASP A 141 15.00 20.05 -12.04
N LYS A 142 14.88 19.00 -12.87
CA LYS A 142 15.81 17.87 -12.97
C LYS A 142 16.04 17.20 -11.63
N LYS A 143 14.97 16.94 -10.88
CA LYS A 143 15.04 16.31 -9.56
C LYS A 143 14.11 15.14 -9.42
N PHE A 144 14.57 14.11 -8.73
CA PHE A 144 13.71 13.07 -8.19
C PHE A 144 12.83 13.63 -7.08
N GLN A 145 11.76 12.91 -6.75
CA GLN A 145 10.83 13.29 -5.68
C GLN A 145 11.51 13.41 -4.30
N CYS A 146 12.62 12.70 -4.06
CA CYS A 146 13.43 12.81 -2.85
C CYS A 146 14.31 14.08 -2.80
N GLY A 147 14.35 14.88 -3.87
CA GLY A 147 15.15 16.09 -3.98
C GLY A 147 16.52 15.88 -4.64
N GLU A 148 16.95 14.64 -4.86
CA GLU A 148 18.19 14.33 -5.56
C GLU A 148 18.17 14.80 -7.02
N ALA A 149 19.31 15.29 -7.50
CA ALA A 149 19.43 15.76 -8.87
C ALA A 149 19.52 14.61 -9.88
N ILE A 150 18.72 14.68 -10.94
CA ILE A 150 18.85 13.89 -12.16
C ILE A 150 20.03 14.48 -12.96
N LYS A 151 21.19 13.82 -12.86
CA LYS A 151 22.46 14.32 -13.41
C LYS A 151 22.45 14.51 -14.94
N SER A 152 21.66 13.72 -15.66
CA SER A 152 21.51 13.81 -17.11
C SER A 152 20.22 13.14 -17.59
N HIS A 153 19.76 13.47 -18.80
CA HIS A 153 18.62 12.84 -19.47
C HIS A 153 17.32 12.90 -18.64
N GLU A 154 16.92 14.10 -18.23
CA GLU A 154 15.61 14.32 -17.61
C GLU A 154 14.45 13.85 -18.52
N PRO A 155 13.33 13.35 -17.96
CA PRO A 155 12.20 12.90 -18.75
C PRO A 155 11.46 14.08 -19.38
N ARG A 156 11.62 14.27 -20.69
CA ARG A 156 10.97 15.35 -21.45
C ARG A 156 9.60 14.93 -21.96
N LEU A 157 8.59 15.04 -21.10
CA LEU A 157 7.19 14.64 -21.39
C LEU A 157 6.24 15.85 -21.46
N PHE A 158 5.25 15.76 -22.35
CA PHE A 158 4.10 16.65 -22.41
C PHE A 158 3.01 16.09 -21.51
N LEU A 159 2.64 16.86 -20.47
CA LEU A 159 1.88 16.33 -19.34
C LEU A 159 0.40 16.59 -19.50
N GLY A 160 -0.38 15.52 -19.46
CA GLY A 160 -1.83 15.54 -19.56
C GLY A 160 -2.51 15.31 -18.22
N ALA A 161 -3.71 15.87 -18.09
CA ALA A 161 -4.59 15.58 -16.96
C ALA A 161 -6.03 15.28 -17.40
N ALA A 162 -6.73 14.40 -16.69
CA ALA A 162 -8.17 14.23 -16.89
C ALA A 162 -9.00 15.26 -16.10
N ALA A 163 -10.11 15.72 -16.68
CA ALA A 163 -11.12 16.55 -16.01
C ALA A 163 -12.54 16.02 -16.26
N ASN A 164 -13.36 15.94 -15.21
CA ASN A 164 -14.79 15.66 -15.37
C ASN A 164 -15.56 16.98 -15.18
N PRO A 165 -16.21 17.52 -16.24
CA PRO A 165 -16.98 18.77 -16.17
C PRO A 165 -18.30 18.62 -15.40
N PHE A 166 -18.86 17.40 -15.31
CA PHE A 166 -20.20 17.14 -14.79
C PHE A 166 -20.23 16.55 -13.37
N ALA A 167 -19.06 16.23 -12.81
CA ALA A 167 -18.96 15.76 -11.44
C ALA A 167 -19.41 16.83 -10.44
N ALA A 168 -20.05 16.39 -9.35
CA ALA A 168 -20.46 17.24 -8.24
C ALA A 168 -19.26 18.00 -7.60
N PRO A 169 -19.52 19.13 -6.90
CA PRO A 169 -20.81 19.77 -6.67
C PRO A 169 -21.26 20.73 -7.79
N SER A 170 -20.36 21.33 -8.57
CA SER A 170 -20.70 22.24 -9.67
C SER A 170 -19.56 22.43 -10.66
N GLU A 171 -19.86 22.99 -11.84
CA GLU A 171 -18.89 23.31 -12.89
C GLU A 171 -17.79 24.25 -12.39
N GLN A 172 -18.13 25.26 -11.55
CA GLN A 172 -17.15 26.19 -10.98
C GLN A 172 -16.16 25.46 -10.07
N PHE A 173 -16.66 24.52 -9.25
CA PHE A 173 -15.78 23.70 -8.42
C PHE A 173 -14.89 22.79 -9.27
N ARG A 174 -15.42 22.22 -10.36
CA ARG A 174 -14.63 21.42 -11.30
C ARG A 174 -13.55 22.24 -12.01
N ALA A 175 -13.85 23.47 -12.40
CA ALA A 175 -12.88 24.40 -12.97
C ALA A 175 -11.80 24.80 -11.94
N ALA A 176 -12.17 25.04 -10.68
CA ALA A 176 -11.20 25.29 -9.61
C ALA A 176 -10.29 24.08 -9.34
N ARG A 177 -10.83 22.85 -9.38
CA ARG A 177 -10.01 21.63 -9.30
C ARG A 177 -9.08 21.49 -10.51
N LEU A 178 -9.54 21.85 -11.71
CA LEU A 178 -8.68 21.92 -12.89
C LEU A 178 -7.55 22.94 -12.70
N ALA A 179 -7.81 24.09 -12.10
CA ALA A 179 -6.77 25.09 -11.79
C ALA A 179 -5.62 24.48 -10.97
N LYS A 180 -5.92 23.60 -10.00
CA LYS A 180 -4.89 22.88 -9.23
C LYS A 180 -4.02 21.97 -10.10
N LYS A 181 -4.62 21.27 -11.08
CA LYS A 181 -3.87 20.43 -12.05
C LYS A 181 -2.98 21.29 -12.95
N VAL A 182 -3.48 22.42 -13.44
CA VAL A 182 -2.72 23.37 -14.26
C VAL A 182 -1.54 23.95 -13.47
N ALA A 183 -1.76 24.34 -12.20
CA ALA A 183 -0.70 24.84 -11.33
C ALA A 183 0.41 23.80 -11.08
N ASN A 184 0.07 22.51 -11.09
CA ASN A 184 1.01 21.39 -10.94
C ASN A 184 1.60 20.91 -12.27
N GLY A 185 1.44 21.65 -13.37
CA GLY A 185 2.18 21.41 -14.61
C GLY A 185 1.42 20.66 -15.70
N ALA A 186 0.10 20.52 -15.61
CA ALA A 186 -0.69 20.02 -16.74
C ALA A 186 -0.56 20.97 -17.95
N ASP A 187 -0.13 20.40 -19.08
CA ASP A 187 0.05 21.08 -20.37
C ASP A 187 -1.18 20.92 -21.28
N PHE A 188 -1.87 19.78 -21.17
CA PHE A 188 -3.16 19.54 -21.80
C PHE A 188 -4.14 18.81 -20.88
N VAL A 189 -5.41 18.87 -21.23
CA VAL A 189 -6.52 18.28 -20.49
C VAL A 189 -7.38 17.49 -21.45
N GLN A 190 -7.77 16.29 -21.06
CA GLN A 190 -8.83 15.54 -21.72
C GLN A 190 -10.03 15.44 -20.79
N THR A 191 -11.19 15.86 -21.27
CA THR A 191 -12.40 15.79 -20.46
C THR A 191 -13.03 14.40 -20.50
N GLN A 192 -13.86 14.11 -19.49
CA GLN A 192 -14.81 13.01 -19.58
C GLN A 192 -15.82 13.26 -20.72
N ILE A 193 -16.50 12.20 -21.18
CA ILE A 193 -17.48 12.21 -22.29
C ILE A 193 -18.52 13.33 -22.10
N ILE A 194 -18.72 14.12 -23.16
CA ILE A 194 -19.68 15.22 -23.24
C ILE A 194 -20.88 14.79 -24.10
N TYR A 195 -22.05 14.64 -23.47
CA TYR A 195 -23.34 14.57 -24.18
C TYR A 195 -24.20 15.83 -23.94
N ASN A 196 -24.02 16.48 -22.79
CA ASN A 196 -24.65 17.77 -22.48
C ASN A 196 -23.69 18.93 -22.82
N VAL A 197 -23.75 19.41 -24.08
CA VAL A 197 -22.86 20.47 -24.58
C VAL A 197 -23.13 21.81 -23.89
N GLU A 198 -24.38 22.12 -23.58
CA GLU A 198 -24.76 23.37 -22.89
C GLU A 198 -24.11 23.44 -21.50
N ARG A 199 -24.16 22.33 -20.76
CA ARG A 199 -23.50 22.23 -19.46
C ARG A 199 -21.98 22.28 -19.58
N PHE A 200 -21.42 21.67 -20.61
CA PHE A 200 -20.00 21.77 -20.90
C PHE A 200 -19.59 23.22 -21.22
N ALA A 201 -20.41 23.99 -21.94
CA ALA A 201 -20.16 25.40 -22.21
C ALA A 201 -20.13 26.24 -20.91
N ARG A 202 -20.98 25.92 -19.92
CA ARG A 202 -20.90 26.54 -18.57
C ARG A 202 -19.60 26.20 -17.84
N PHE A 203 -19.14 24.95 -17.92
CA PHE A 203 -17.83 24.57 -17.41
C PHE A 203 -16.70 25.35 -18.09
N MET A 204 -16.74 25.47 -19.42
CA MET A 204 -15.76 26.25 -20.17
C MET A 204 -15.82 27.75 -19.85
N GLN A 205 -17.00 28.29 -19.53
CA GLN A 205 -17.10 29.66 -19.01
C GLN A 205 -16.33 29.81 -17.69
N ALA A 206 -16.55 28.92 -16.72
CA ALA A 206 -15.80 28.96 -15.45
C ALA A 206 -14.28 28.77 -15.64
N VAL A 207 -13.87 27.95 -16.61
CA VAL A 207 -12.47 27.80 -17.02
C VAL A 207 -11.92 29.11 -17.62
N ARG A 208 -12.73 29.84 -18.40
CA ARG A 208 -12.37 31.14 -18.97
C ARG A 208 -12.26 32.23 -17.90
N ASP A 209 -13.20 32.26 -16.95
CA ASP A 209 -13.20 33.20 -15.83
C ASP A 209 -11.92 33.08 -14.98
N LEU A 210 -11.39 31.85 -14.83
CA LEU A 210 -10.12 31.58 -14.15
C LEU A 210 -8.88 31.75 -15.05
N GLY A 211 -9.05 32.10 -16.32
CA GLY A 211 -7.97 32.26 -17.29
C GLY A 211 -7.25 30.95 -17.67
N LEU A 212 -7.82 29.78 -17.36
CA LEU A 212 -7.13 28.50 -17.52
C LEU A 212 -6.96 28.08 -18.98
N HIS A 213 -7.94 28.38 -19.84
CA HIS A 213 -7.90 28.15 -21.29
C HIS A 213 -6.68 28.79 -22.00
N LYS A 214 -6.02 29.77 -21.38
CA LYS A 214 -4.79 30.40 -21.89
C LYS A 214 -3.51 29.73 -21.38
N LYS A 215 -3.63 28.85 -20.38
CA LYS A 215 -2.52 28.19 -19.68
C LYS A 215 -2.42 26.70 -20.00
N VAL A 216 -3.51 26.08 -20.45
CA VAL A 216 -3.60 24.66 -20.74
C VAL A 216 -4.49 24.44 -21.97
N HIS A 217 -4.17 23.42 -22.76
CA HIS A 217 -4.99 23.04 -23.92
C HIS A 217 -6.08 22.05 -23.50
N ILE A 218 -7.35 22.33 -23.84
CA ILE A 218 -8.48 21.49 -23.41
C ILE A 218 -9.06 20.74 -24.60
N LEU A 219 -9.08 19.41 -24.50
CA LEU A 219 -9.66 18.51 -25.49
C LEU A 219 -10.98 17.97 -24.95
N ALA A 220 -12.06 18.22 -25.68
CA ALA A 220 -13.40 17.76 -25.36
C ALA A 220 -13.55 16.25 -25.64
N GLY A 221 -13.87 15.47 -24.61
CA GLY A 221 -14.11 14.03 -24.73
C GLY A 221 -15.44 13.72 -25.41
N VAL A 222 -15.42 12.91 -26.46
CA VAL A 222 -16.62 12.52 -27.24
C VAL A 222 -16.64 11.02 -27.51
N THR A 223 -17.83 10.42 -27.52
CA THR A 223 -18.04 8.99 -27.78
C THR A 223 -19.30 8.81 -28.62
N PRO A 224 -19.27 7.99 -29.69
CA PRO A 224 -20.49 7.59 -30.39
C PRO A 224 -21.28 6.57 -29.57
N PRO A 225 -22.56 6.83 -29.19
CA PRO A 225 -23.38 5.83 -28.54
C PRO A 225 -23.81 4.77 -29.57
N ARG A 226 -23.41 3.51 -29.37
CA ARG A 226 -23.75 2.42 -30.31
C ARG A 226 -25.20 1.97 -30.24
N SER A 227 -25.85 2.14 -29.07
CA SER A 227 -27.20 1.65 -28.85
C SER A 227 -27.94 2.47 -27.80
N VAL A 228 -29.28 2.39 -27.82
CA VAL A 228 -30.14 2.97 -26.80
C VAL A 228 -29.79 2.42 -25.40
N GLY A 229 -29.47 1.12 -25.33
CA GLY A 229 -29.09 0.46 -24.07
C GLY A 229 -27.79 1.04 -23.51
N MET A 230 -26.77 1.23 -24.35
CA MET A 230 -25.51 1.87 -23.98
C MET A 230 -25.75 3.29 -23.48
N ALA A 231 -26.54 4.09 -24.19
CA ALA A 231 -26.84 5.47 -23.80
C ALA A 231 -27.61 5.56 -22.47
N ARG A 232 -28.59 4.66 -22.22
CA ARG A 232 -29.31 4.60 -20.94
C ARG A 232 -28.42 4.12 -19.79
N TYR A 233 -27.55 3.15 -20.03
CA TYR A 233 -26.59 2.69 -19.02
C TYR A 233 -25.64 3.82 -18.63
N MET A 234 -25.12 4.55 -19.61
CA MET A 234 -24.32 5.76 -19.38
C MET A 234 -25.07 6.82 -18.57
N GLN A 235 -26.36 7.03 -18.84
CA GLN A 235 -27.20 8.00 -18.13
C GLN A 235 -27.42 7.63 -16.65
N SER A 236 -27.66 6.34 -16.35
CA SER A 236 -28.13 5.91 -15.03
C SER A 236 -27.07 5.28 -14.14
N SER A 237 -26.02 4.70 -14.73
CA SER A 237 -25.12 3.77 -14.06
C SER A 237 -23.66 4.20 -14.08
N VAL A 238 -23.29 5.25 -14.81
CA VAL A 238 -21.92 5.78 -14.87
C VAL A 238 -21.82 7.10 -14.10
N PRO A 239 -21.16 7.12 -12.92
CA PRO A 239 -21.07 8.31 -12.09
C PRO A 239 -20.41 9.50 -12.79
N GLY A 240 -21.02 10.68 -12.65
CA GLY A 240 -20.49 11.92 -13.21
C GLY A 240 -20.58 12.01 -14.73
N MET A 241 -21.50 11.28 -15.35
CA MET A 241 -21.91 11.46 -16.74
C MET A 241 -23.26 12.15 -16.79
N ASP A 242 -23.49 12.93 -17.85
CA ASP A 242 -24.75 13.64 -18.08
C ASP A 242 -25.19 13.41 -19.52
N VAL A 243 -25.98 12.36 -19.72
CA VAL A 243 -26.60 12.01 -21.00
C VAL A 243 -27.99 12.62 -21.05
N THR A 244 -28.24 13.50 -22.02
CA THR A 244 -29.51 14.19 -22.15
C THR A 244 -30.61 13.27 -22.68
N ASP A 245 -31.86 13.54 -22.31
CA ASP A 245 -33.02 12.80 -22.84
C ASP A 245 -33.17 12.96 -24.36
N GLU A 246 -32.64 14.05 -24.92
CA GLU A 246 -32.58 14.26 -26.37
C GLU A 246 -31.70 13.20 -27.06
N VAL A 247 -30.51 12.92 -26.53
CA VAL A 247 -29.63 11.86 -27.04
C VAL A 247 -30.36 10.51 -26.98
N ILE A 248 -31.04 10.22 -25.88
CA ILE A 248 -31.82 8.98 -25.73
C ILE A 248 -32.95 8.91 -26.77
N LYS A 249 -33.67 10.02 -27.01
CA LYS A 249 -34.78 10.09 -27.96
C LYS A 249 -34.31 9.96 -29.41
N ARG A 250 -33.22 10.62 -29.80
CA ARG A 250 -32.57 10.46 -31.11
C ARG A 250 -32.19 9.01 -31.35
N MET A 251 -31.51 8.41 -30.38
CA MET A 251 -31.14 7.00 -30.43
C MET A 251 -32.37 6.09 -30.50
N GLN A 252 -33.51 6.40 -29.88
CA GLN A 252 -34.73 5.59 -29.99
C GLN A 252 -35.41 5.70 -31.37
N GLY A 253 -35.43 6.91 -31.95
CA GLY A 253 -36.08 7.18 -33.24
C GLY A 253 -35.29 6.73 -34.47
N ALA A 254 -33.98 6.52 -34.36
CA ALA A 254 -33.15 6.20 -35.51
C ALA A 254 -33.41 4.81 -36.10
N LYS A 255 -33.36 4.67 -37.43
CA LYS A 255 -33.46 3.36 -38.09
C LYS A 255 -32.16 2.56 -37.94
N ASP A 256 -31.03 3.23 -38.13
CA ASP A 256 -29.69 2.71 -37.88
C ASP A 256 -29.13 3.40 -36.63
N LYS A 257 -28.90 2.61 -35.58
CA LYS A 257 -28.44 3.12 -34.29
C LYS A 257 -26.95 3.43 -34.29
N GLU A 258 -26.17 2.70 -35.07
CA GLU A 258 -24.73 2.89 -35.16
C GLU A 258 -24.44 4.17 -35.95
N ASP A 259 -25.10 4.36 -37.10
CA ASP A 259 -24.98 5.60 -37.88
C ASP A 259 -25.47 6.83 -37.10
N GLU A 260 -26.60 6.73 -36.38
CA GLU A 260 -27.06 7.83 -35.54
C GLU A 260 -26.08 8.14 -34.40
N GLY A 261 -25.45 7.12 -33.81
CA GLY A 261 -24.39 7.30 -32.82
C GLY A 261 -23.20 8.09 -33.36
N ILE A 262 -22.81 7.82 -34.60
CA ILE A 262 -21.79 8.59 -35.33
C ILE A 262 -22.27 10.03 -35.53
N ASN A 263 -23.51 10.22 -36.00
CA ASN A 263 -24.08 11.56 -36.25
C ASN A 263 -24.14 12.39 -34.96
N ILE A 264 -24.57 11.82 -33.83
CA ILE A 264 -24.56 12.48 -32.52
C ILE A 264 -23.14 12.90 -32.14
N CYS A 265 -22.16 12.02 -32.31
CA CYS A 265 -20.75 12.32 -32.01
C CYS A 265 -20.23 13.48 -32.89
N VAL A 266 -20.52 13.44 -34.19
CA VAL A 266 -20.15 14.50 -35.15
C VAL A 266 -20.81 15.83 -34.80
N ASP A 267 -22.08 15.83 -34.43
CA ASP A 267 -22.81 17.04 -34.00
C ASP A 267 -22.18 17.65 -32.74
N ILE A 268 -21.79 16.82 -31.78
CA ILE A 268 -21.11 17.28 -30.57
C ILE A 268 -19.73 17.86 -30.92
N ILE A 269 -18.95 17.21 -31.79
CA ILE A 269 -17.64 17.72 -32.24
C ILE A 269 -17.78 19.11 -32.88
N ARG A 270 -18.81 19.30 -33.72
CA ARG A 270 -19.09 20.60 -34.36
C ARG A 270 -19.42 21.67 -33.32
N GLN A 271 -20.28 21.37 -32.36
CA GLN A 271 -20.68 22.32 -31.32
C GLN A 271 -19.53 22.67 -30.37
N VAL A 272 -18.74 21.70 -29.89
CA VAL A 272 -17.64 21.99 -28.96
C VAL A 272 -16.50 22.77 -29.63
N ARG A 273 -16.33 22.65 -30.95
CA ARG A 273 -15.37 23.43 -31.74
C ARG A 273 -15.71 24.93 -31.76
N GLU A 274 -16.97 25.29 -31.60
CA GLU A 274 -17.43 26.68 -31.53
C GLU A 274 -17.20 27.30 -30.12
N ILE A 275 -16.87 26.49 -29.12
CA ILE A 275 -16.65 26.95 -27.74
C ILE A 275 -15.22 27.47 -27.58
N GLU A 276 -15.08 28.76 -27.27
CA GLU A 276 -13.79 29.40 -27.00
C GLU A 276 -13.02 28.65 -25.88
N GLY A 277 -11.76 28.33 -26.17
CA GLY A 277 -10.84 27.63 -25.25
C GLY A 277 -10.80 26.12 -25.43
N VAL A 278 -11.66 25.54 -26.28
CA VAL A 278 -11.55 24.14 -26.70
C VAL A 278 -10.51 24.06 -27.83
N ALA A 279 -9.41 23.35 -27.57
CA ALA A 279 -8.26 23.22 -28.47
C ALA A 279 -8.33 21.96 -29.35
N GLY A 280 -9.27 21.05 -29.07
CA GLY A 280 -9.39 19.81 -29.80
C GLY A 280 -10.46 18.88 -29.23
N VAL A 281 -10.50 17.65 -29.75
CA VAL A 281 -11.38 16.58 -29.27
C VAL A 281 -10.60 15.31 -28.98
N HIS A 282 -11.07 14.57 -27.98
CA HIS A 282 -10.62 13.22 -27.69
C HIS A 282 -11.74 12.22 -27.99
N ILE A 283 -11.58 11.46 -29.06
CA ILE A 283 -12.58 10.50 -29.55
C ILE A 283 -12.34 9.15 -28.88
N MET A 284 -13.26 8.76 -27.98
CA MET A 284 -13.26 7.48 -27.28
C MET A 284 -14.26 6.54 -27.96
N ALA A 285 -13.78 5.76 -28.93
CA ALA A 285 -14.57 4.76 -29.65
C ALA A 285 -14.35 3.35 -29.04
N ILE A 286 -14.91 3.13 -27.85
CA ILE A 286 -14.65 1.93 -27.02
C ILE A 286 -14.95 0.64 -27.80
N GLU A 287 -13.90 -0.17 -28.03
CA GLU A 287 -13.92 -1.39 -28.86
C GLU A 287 -14.51 -1.17 -30.27
N TRP A 288 -14.53 0.08 -30.76
CA TRP A 288 -15.00 0.51 -32.09
C TRP A 288 -14.00 1.39 -32.83
N GLU A 289 -12.71 1.18 -32.61
CA GLU A 289 -11.67 2.09 -33.10
C GLU A 289 -11.72 2.29 -34.64
N SER A 290 -12.28 1.32 -35.37
CA SER A 290 -12.50 1.38 -36.82
C SER A 290 -13.46 2.50 -37.29
N VAL A 291 -14.31 3.06 -36.41
CA VAL A 291 -15.24 4.14 -36.75
C VAL A 291 -14.61 5.52 -36.67
N VAL A 292 -13.45 5.65 -36.03
CA VAL A 292 -12.78 6.95 -35.81
C VAL A 292 -12.48 7.68 -37.12
N PRO A 293 -11.91 7.05 -38.18
CA PRO A 293 -11.69 7.72 -39.46
C PRO A 293 -12.97 8.32 -40.07
N GLU A 294 -14.09 7.63 -39.92
CA GLU A 294 -15.39 8.09 -40.42
C GLU A 294 -15.92 9.28 -39.62
N ILE A 295 -15.86 9.24 -38.29
CA ILE A 295 -16.24 10.37 -37.42
C ILE A 295 -15.41 11.60 -37.78
N VAL A 296 -14.09 11.44 -37.91
CA VAL A 296 -13.15 12.51 -38.25
C VAL A 296 -13.47 13.09 -39.63
N SER A 297 -13.77 12.24 -40.62
CA SER A 297 -14.18 12.66 -41.95
C SER A 297 -15.49 13.45 -41.95
N ARG A 298 -16.56 12.90 -41.35
CA ARG A 298 -17.88 13.55 -41.25
C ARG A 298 -17.84 14.85 -40.44
N ALA A 299 -16.94 14.97 -39.47
CA ALA A 299 -16.68 16.18 -38.71
C ALA A 299 -15.86 17.25 -39.46
N GLY A 300 -15.36 16.95 -40.66
CA GLY A 300 -14.55 17.88 -41.46
C GLY A 300 -13.12 18.02 -40.94
N LEU A 301 -12.58 16.97 -40.33
CA LEU A 301 -11.27 16.94 -39.66
C LEU A 301 -10.28 15.94 -40.31
N ALA A 302 -10.62 15.37 -41.48
CA ALA A 302 -9.81 14.36 -42.16
C ALA A 302 -8.41 14.85 -42.58
N ALA A 303 -8.30 16.11 -43.00
CA ALA A 303 -7.00 16.70 -43.27
C ALA A 303 -6.31 17.02 -41.93
N ARG A 304 -5.32 16.20 -41.56
CA ARG A 304 -4.48 16.44 -40.37
C ARG A 304 -3.28 17.31 -40.72
N PRO A 305 -2.82 18.21 -39.82
CA PRO A 305 -1.60 18.99 -40.04
C PRO A 305 -0.37 18.08 -40.26
N VAL A 306 0.51 18.45 -41.19
CA VAL A 306 1.75 17.72 -41.50
C VAL A 306 2.94 18.63 -41.21
N PHE A 307 4.00 18.09 -40.62
CA PHE A 307 5.22 18.86 -40.35
C PHE A 307 6.40 18.42 -41.23
N ALA A 308 7.22 19.39 -41.67
CA ALA A 308 8.28 19.16 -42.66
C ALA A 308 9.42 18.23 -42.19
N ASP A 309 9.59 18.09 -40.89
CA ASP A 309 10.58 17.26 -40.21
C ASP A 309 10.01 15.91 -39.74
N GLU A 310 8.74 15.60 -40.07
CA GLU A 310 8.19 14.28 -39.79
C GLU A 310 8.87 13.22 -40.65
N PRO A 311 9.49 12.19 -40.04
CA PRO A 311 10.11 11.14 -40.82
C PRO A 311 9.04 10.45 -41.68
N VAL A 312 9.22 10.50 -42.99
CA VAL A 312 8.59 9.57 -43.94
C VAL A 312 8.95 8.17 -43.45
N ALA A 313 7.94 7.35 -43.16
CA ALA A 313 8.05 6.06 -42.49
C ALA A 313 9.35 5.30 -42.86
N LEU A 314 10.31 5.27 -41.93
CA LEU A 314 11.45 4.37 -42.01
C LEU A 314 10.96 2.98 -41.67
N ALA A 315 10.91 2.10 -42.67
CA ALA A 315 10.83 0.67 -42.45
C ALA A 315 12.07 0.23 -41.65
N ALA A 316 11.90 -0.11 -40.38
CA ALA A 316 12.98 -0.70 -39.59
C ALA A 316 13.01 -2.23 -39.80
N PRO A 317 14.20 -2.83 -39.93
CA PRO A 317 14.36 -4.25 -40.20
C PRO A 317 14.12 -5.05 -38.92
N VAL A 318 13.24 -6.06 -38.98
CA VAL A 318 13.05 -7.02 -37.89
C VAL A 318 13.78 -8.30 -38.27
N SER A 319 14.93 -8.58 -37.65
CA SER A 319 15.54 -9.91 -37.72
C SER A 319 14.74 -10.86 -36.82
N ALA A 320 14.07 -11.83 -37.44
CA ALA A 320 13.25 -12.85 -36.78
C ALA A 320 14.12 -13.80 -35.93
N ILE A 321 13.64 -14.15 -34.73
CA ILE A 321 14.12 -15.29 -33.95
C ILE A 321 13.16 -16.46 -34.22
N GLU A 322 13.66 -17.57 -34.75
CA GLU A 322 12.90 -18.80 -35.02
C GLU A 322 12.80 -19.70 -33.76
N ILE A 323 11.62 -20.27 -33.51
CA ILE A 323 11.34 -21.27 -32.45
C ILE A 323 11.07 -22.64 -33.10
N ARG A 324 11.70 -23.71 -32.61
CA ARG A 324 11.44 -25.11 -33.02
C ARG A 324 10.76 -25.92 -31.89
N ASN A 325 9.79 -26.77 -32.27
CA ASN A 325 9.01 -27.66 -31.38
C ASN A 325 9.33 -29.15 -31.62
N THR A 326 9.28 -29.99 -30.56
CA THR A 326 9.16 -31.47 -30.65
C THR A 326 8.54 -32.09 -29.37
N VAL A 327 7.76 -33.17 -29.50
CA VAL A 327 6.96 -33.88 -28.44
C VAL A 327 7.14 -35.41 -28.55
N ALA A 328 7.07 -36.19 -27.44
CA ALA A 328 6.86 -37.66 -27.42
C ALA A 328 6.30 -38.21 -26.05
N GLY A 329 5.45 -39.27 -26.08
CA GLY A 329 4.85 -40.03 -24.93
C GLY A 329 5.47 -41.45 -24.74
N GLY A 330 5.03 -42.45 -23.95
CA GLY A 330 4.01 -42.64 -22.91
C GLY A 330 3.45 -44.10 -22.89
N GLU A 331 4.08 -45.09 -22.22
CA GLU A 331 3.53 -46.46 -21.95
C GLU A 331 4.44 -47.38 -21.07
N GLU A 332 4.49 -47.24 -19.71
CA GLU A 332 5.26 -48.19 -18.84
C GLU A 332 4.83 -48.20 -17.33
N SER A 333 3.53 -48.08 -17.03
CA SER A 333 3.03 -47.74 -15.67
C SER A 333 2.82 -48.91 -14.69
N ASP A 334 2.42 -50.09 -15.15
CA ASP A 334 1.67 -50.99 -14.25
C ASP A 334 2.51 -52.01 -13.45
N ALA A 335 3.74 -52.31 -13.87
CA ALA A 335 4.64 -53.20 -13.11
C ALA A 335 5.29 -52.51 -11.91
N VAL A 336 5.51 -51.18 -12.00
CA VAL A 336 6.17 -50.37 -10.98
C VAL A 336 5.28 -50.18 -9.75
N LEU A 337 3.96 -50.11 -9.96
CA LEU A 337 2.96 -49.90 -8.92
C LEU A 337 2.81 -51.08 -7.94
N ALA A 338 3.07 -52.31 -8.37
CA ALA A 338 2.95 -53.50 -7.51
C ALA A 338 4.12 -53.61 -6.51
N VAL A 339 5.33 -53.21 -6.93
CA VAL A 339 6.53 -53.27 -6.09
C VAL A 339 6.54 -52.15 -5.05
N ALA A 340 6.02 -50.97 -5.40
CA ALA A 340 5.96 -49.81 -4.51
C ALA A 340 5.03 -50.03 -3.30
N LYS A 341 3.95 -50.82 -3.43
CA LYS A 341 3.03 -51.09 -2.33
C LYS A 341 3.64 -51.93 -1.22
N VAL A 342 4.46 -52.93 -1.57
CA VAL A 342 5.11 -53.83 -0.59
C VAL A 342 6.17 -53.09 0.22
N GLU A 343 6.84 -52.10 -0.38
CA GLU A 343 7.89 -51.33 0.28
C GLU A 343 7.34 -50.22 1.18
N ALA A 344 6.22 -49.60 0.79
CA ALA A 344 5.52 -48.62 1.62
C ALA A 344 5.01 -49.20 2.94
N GLU A 345 4.54 -50.46 2.95
CA GLU A 345 4.07 -51.13 4.18
C GLU A 345 5.21 -51.38 5.19
N LYS A 346 6.43 -51.64 4.72
CA LYS A 346 7.61 -51.80 5.60
C LYS A 346 8.04 -50.49 6.24
N ILE A 347 7.96 -49.39 5.50
CA ILE A 347 8.33 -48.05 5.97
C ILE A 347 7.36 -47.56 7.06
N ILE A 348 6.07 -47.84 6.90
CA ILE A 348 5.04 -47.49 7.89
C ILE A 348 5.23 -48.29 9.20
N ALA A 349 5.70 -49.53 9.12
CA ALA A 349 6.01 -50.33 10.30
C ALA A 349 7.21 -49.78 11.09
N ALA A 350 8.25 -49.30 10.41
CA ALA A 350 9.44 -48.72 11.03
C ALA A 350 9.14 -47.38 11.75
N ALA A 351 8.36 -46.50 11.13
CA ALA A 351 7.99 -45.21 11.70
C ALA A 351 7.16 -45.33 13.00
N ARG A 352 6.37 -46.39 13.16
CA ARG A 352 5.60 -46.65 14.38
C ARG A 352 6.48 -47.07 15.57
N VAL A 353 7.61 -47.72 15.31
CA VAL A 353 8.59 -48.11 16.34
C VAL A 353 9.35 -46.88 16.84
N GLU A 354 9.71 -45.99 15.94
CA GLU A 354 10.47 -44.77 16.25
C GLU A 354 9.63 -43.75 17.05
N ALA A 355 8.34 -43.59 16.71
CA ALA A 355 7.42 -42.74 17.46
C ALA A 355 7.17 -43.22 18.91
N ALA A 356 7.30 -44.53 19.16
CA ALA A 356 7.19 -45.08 20.51
C ALA A 356 8.44 -44.78 21.36
N GLN A 357 9.62 -44.68 20.74
CA GLN A 357 10.88 -44.35 21.43
C GLN A 357 10.94 -42.89 21.86
N TYR A 358 10.39 -41.96 21.05
CA TYR A 358 10.35 -40.54 21.41
C TYR A 358 9.50 -40.23 22.65
N ARG A 359 8.40 -40.96 22.87
CA ARG A 359 7.57 -40.81 24.09
C ARG A 359 8.29 -41.23 25.37
N ALA A 360 9.32 -42.06 25.29
CA ALA A 360 10.09 -42.50 26.44
C ALA A 360 11.18 -41.51 26.88
N SER A 361 11.54 -40.54 26.03
CA SER A 361 12.65 -39.60 26.26
C SER A 361 12.28 -38.31 27.01
N ALA A 362 10.98 -38.05 27.22
CA ALA A 362 10.49 -36.80 27.82
C ALA A 362 10.42 -36.79 29.36
N THR A 363 10.89 -37.84 30.04
CA THR A 363 10.73 -38.00 31.50
C THR A 363 12.01 -37.95 32.34
N THR A 364 13.17 -37.57 31.81
CA THR A 364 14.41 -37.55 32.61
C THR A 364 15.36 -36.39 32.32
N GLY A 365 15.55 -35.52 33.34
CA GLY A 365 16.88 -35.02 33.72
C GLY A 365 17.13 -33.53 33.61
N GLY A 366 17.29 -32.87 34.77
CA GLY A 366 17.98 -31.58 34.92
C GLY A 366 19.40 -31.70 35.49
N ALA A 367 19.98 -30.52 35.78
CA ALA A 367 21.18 -30.19 36.60
C ALA A 367 22.59 -30.22 35.96
N GLY A 368 23.37 -29.13 36.16
CA GLY A 368 24.84 -29.20 36.40
C GLY A 368 25.84 -28.29 35.63
N VAL A 369 25.98 -27.01 36.04
CA VAL A 369 27.21 -26.22 36.40
C VAL A 369 28.56 -26.27 35.60
N VAL A 370 28.90 -25.10 34.99
CA VAL A 370 30.13 -24.21 35.00
C VAL A 370 31.55 -24.68 34.61
N GLY A 371 32.21 -23.89 33.72
CA GLY A 371 33.67 -23.67 33.64
C GLY A 371 34.09 -22.53 32.67
N GLN A 372 34.88 -21.55 33.14
CA GLN A 372 35.27 -20.27 32.49
C GLN A 372 36.39 -20.37 31.42
N ALA A 373 36.40 -19.46 30.44
CA ALA A 373 37.62 -18.84 29.87
C ALA A 373 37.31 -17.48 29.20
N ARG A 374 38.27 -16.56 29.24
CA ARG A 374 38.15 -15.10 29.04
C ARG A 374 38.59 -14.69 27.63
N VAL A 375 37.80 -13.77 27.07
CA VAL A 375 37.92 -12.84 25.91
C VAL A 375 39.28 -12.67 25.22
N GLU A 376 39.27 -12.77 23.88
CA GLU A 376 39.98 -11.89 22.94
C GLU A 376 39.02 -11.50 21.81
N ILE A 377 38.98 -10.21 21.49
CA ILE A 377 38.11 -9.57 20.49
C ILE A 377 38.99 -9.31 19.27
N ASP A 378 38.56 -9.76 18.09
CA ASP A 378 39.10 -9.27 16.83
C ASP A 378 37.94 -9.03 15.85
N GLU A 379 37.85 -7.79 15.39
CA GLU A 379 36.82 -7.26 14.49
C GLU A 379 37.16 -7.61 13.03
N ALA A 380 36.32 -8.45 12.40
CA ALA A 380 36.05 -8.44 10.95
C ALA A 380 34.92 -9.42 10.64
N GLY A 381 33.67 -8.96 10.51
CA GLY A 381 32.56 -9.88 10.30
C GLY A 381 31.19 -9.27 10.01
N GLU A 382 31.08 -8.26 9.15
CA GLU A 382 29.76 -7.81 8.67
C GLU A 382 29.43 -8.33 7.26
N ASP A 383 30.41 -8.49 6.35
CA ASP A 383 30.14 -8.98 4.99
C ASP A 383 30.04 -10.51 4.86
N ALA A 384 30.57 -11.27 5.84
CA ALA A 384 30.55 -12.74 5.81
C ALA A 384 29.22 -13.33 6.32
N MET A 385 28.44 -12.58 7.10
CA MET A 385 27.20 -13.07 7.71
C MET A 385 26.05 -13.08 6.69
N ASN A 386 25.99 -12.08 5.82
CA ASN A 386 24.92 -11.92 4.82
C ASN A 386 24.98 -12.98 3.69
N GLU A 387 26.18 -13.39 3.26
CA GLU A 387 26.32 -14.44 2.23
C GLU A 387 26.07 -15.85 2.81
N LYS A 388 26.40 -16.07 4.09
CA LYS A 388 26.18 -17.34 4.78
C LYS A 388 24.69 -17.58 5.07
N GLU A 389 23.96 -16.53 5.42
CA GLU A 389 22.51 -16.56 5.61
C GLU A 389 21.75 -16.74 4.29
N ARG A 390 22.19 -16.06 3.22
CA ARG A 390 21.66 -16.27 1.86
C ARG A 390 21.91 -17.70 1.36
N GLN A 391 23.08 -18.27 1.63
CA GLN A 391 23.38 -19.67 1.31
C GLN A 391 22.55 -20.65 2.13
N MET A 392 22.33 -20.39 3.43
CA MET A 392 21.45 -21.21 4.28
C MET A 392 19.97 -21.15 3.87
N ALA A 393 19.49 -19.99 3.41
CA ALA A 393 18.13 -19.83 2.89
C ALA A 393 17.96 -20.56 1.54
N LEU A 394 18.96 -20.46 0.65
CA LEU A 394 18.98 -21.20 -0.62
C LEU A 394 19.10 -22.72 -0.39
N GLU A 395 19.90 -23.16 0.58
CA GLU A 395 19.98 -24.57 0.98
C GLU A 395 18.66 -25.06 1.59
N SER A 396 17.99 -24.26 2.42
CA SER A 396 16.69 -24.62 3.01
C SER A 396 15.58 -24.73 1.96
N VAL A 397 15.57 -23.82 0.98
CA VAL A 397 14.64 -23.90 -0.17
C VAL A 397 14.98 -25.11 -1.04
N ARG A 398 16.25 -25.40 -1.27
CA ARG A 398 16.69 -26.56 -2.06
C ARG A 398 16.40 -27.88 -1.36
N LEU A 399 16.60 -27.97 -0.04
CA LEU A 399 16.24 -29.11 0.79
C LEU A 399 14.72 -29.29 0.86
N GLY A 400 13.94 -28.20 0.89
CA GLY A 400 12.48 -28.25 0.82
C GLY A 400 11.98 -28.74 -0.55
N LEU A 401 12.60 -28.28 -1.64
CA LEU A 401 12.30 -28.72 -3.01
C LEU A 401 12.74 -30.17 -3.25
N ASP A 402 13.91 -30.58 -2.75
CA ASP A 402 14.38 -31.97 -2.82
C ASP A 402 13.54 -32.88 -1.92
N ALA A 403 13.07 -32.40 -0.76
CA ALA A 403 12.12 -33.14 0.09
C ALA A 403 10.77 -33.30 -0.60
N LEU A 404 10.27 -32.28 -1.32
CA LEU A 404 9.07 -32.38 -2.15
C LEU A 404 9.28 -33.35 -3.32
N LYS A 405 10.39 -33.22 -4.05
CA LYS A 405 10.79 -34.11 -5.15
C LYS A 405 10.86 -35.56 -4.70
N LYS A 406 11.43 -35.81 -3.51
CA LYS A 406 11.57 -37.15 -2.91
C LYS A 406 10.27 -37.67 -2.29
N ALA A 407 9.44 -36.79 -1.72
CA ALA A 407 8.12 -37.13 -1.18
C ALA A 407 7.10 -37.47 -2.28
N TYR A 408 7.24 -36.86 -3.45
CA TYR A 408 6.40 -37.16 -4.63
C TYR A 408 7.05 -38.12 -5.63
N GLY A 409 8.27 -38.61 -5.35
CA GLY A 409 8.98 -39.59 -6.17
C GLY A 409 9.31 -39.12 -7.60
N LEU A 410 9.48 -37.81 -7.79
CA LEU A 410 9.70 -37.19 -9.10
C LEU A 410 11.16 -37.38 -9.52
N SER A 411 11.42 -37.88 -10.74
CA SER A 411 12.76 -37.80 -11.32
C SER A 411 13.13 -36.33 -11.57
N ASP A 412 14.42 -36.01 -11.67
CA ASP A 412 14.92 -34.65 -11.91
C ASP A 412 14.20 -33.98 -13.09
N ASP A 413 14.00 -34.72 -14.18
CA ASP A 413 13.31 -34.23 -15.38
C ASP A 413 11.80 -34.02 -15.14
N GLN A 414 11.15 -34.84 -14.30
CA GLN A 414 9.73 -34.67 -13.93
C GLN A 414 9.51 -33.52 -12.96
N PHE A 415 10.43 -33.28 -12.03
CA PHE A 415 10.35 -32.15 -11.13
C PHE A 415 10.52 -30.83 -11.90
N ASP A 416 11.47 -30.77 -12.82
CA ASP A 416 11.67 -29.60 -13.68
C ASP A 416 10.49 -29.37 -14.64
N ALA A 417 9.88 -30.45 -15.16
CA ALA A 417 8.65 -30.35 -15.94
C ALA A 417 7.47 -29.88 -15.09
N LEU A 418 7.34 -30.33 -13.84
CA LEU A 418 6.27 -29.91 -12.91
C LEU A 418 6.42 -28.44 -12.51
N VAL A 419 7.66 -27.98 -12.25
CA VAL A 419 7.95 -26.56 -11.98
C VAL A 419 7.63 -25.70 -13.20
N LYS A 420 7.89 -26.19 -14.42
CA LYS A 420 7.48 -25.53 -15.67
C LYS A 420 5.96 -25.61 -15.94
N PHE A 421 5.29 -26.68 -15.54
CA PHE A 421 3.85 -26.91 -15.76
C PHE A 421 2.97 -26.18 -14.73
N ALA A 422 3.41 -26.06 -13.48
CA ALA A 422 2.75 -25.26 -12.45
C ALA A 422 2.69 -23.77 -12.83
N GLY A 423 3.65 -23.29 -13.63
CA GLY A 423 3.61 -21.97 -14.25
C GLY A 423 2.58 -21.83 -15.39
N ALA A 424 2.13 -22.93 -15.99
CA ALA A 424 1.21 -22.96 -17.14
C ALA A 424 -0.25 -23.29 -16.75
N GLU A 425 -0.48 -24.04 -15.68
CA GLU A 425 -1.83 -24.49 -15.26
C GLU A 425 -2.69 -23.35 -14.65
N ALA A 426 -2.05 -22.31 -14.10
CA ALA A 426 -2.75 -21.11 -13.62
C ALA A 426 -3.44 -20.30 -14.74
N ILE A 427 -3.14 -20.59 -16.01
CA ILE A 427 -3.62 -19.86 -17.18
C ILE A 427 -4.92 -20.46 -17.77
N LEU A 428 -5.26 -21.73 -17.48
CA LEU A 428 -6.19 -22.49 -18.34
C LEU A 428 -7.58 -22.87 -17.78
N LYS A 429 -8.03 -22.48 -16.58
CA LYS A 429 -9.39 -22.83 -16.12
C LYS A 429 -10.20 -21.72 -15.42
N ARG A 430 -11.22 -21.20 -16.13
CA ARG A 430 -12.60 -20.98 -15.65
C ARG A 430 -13.59 -21.09 -16.83
N GLU A 431 -14.55 -22.02 -16.70
CA GLU A 431 -15.43 -22.66 -17.71
C GLU A 431 -16.70 -21.89 -18.13
N PRO A 432 -17.55 -22.48 -19.01
CA PRO A 432 -18.94 -22.77 -18.60
C PRO A 432 -19.55 -24.14 -19.06
N LEU A 433 -20.69 -24.49 -18.43
CA LEU A 433 -21.42 -25.78 -18.30
C LEU A 433 -22.27 -26.29 -19.50
N LEU A 434 -22.38 -27.63 -19.69
CA LEU A 434 -23.61 -28.48 -19.53
C LEU A 434 -23.56 -29.89 -20.20
N ALA A 435 -24.23 -30.86 -19.54
CA ALA A 435 -24.84 -32.14 -19.99
C ALA A 435 -24.10 -33.51 -19.79
N THR A 436 -24.89 -34.49 -19.30
CA THR A 436 -24.66 -35.87 -18.78
C THR A 436 -24.85 -36.99 -19.84
N PRO A 437 -24.84 -38.32 -19.53
CA PRO A 437 -23.89 -39.21 -18.82
C PRO A 437 -23.53 -40.53 -19.61
N VAL A 438 -22.81 -41.48 -18.96
CA VAL A 438 -22.87 -42.99 -19.06
C VAL A 438 -21.53 -43.75 -19.28
N LEU A 439 -21.49 -44.93 -18.62
CA LEU A 439 -20.48 -45.95 -18.27
C LEU A 439 -19.58 -46.67 -19.33
N ALA A 440 -18.42 -47.13 -18.81
CA ALA A 440 -17.76 -48.46 -18.88
C ALA A 440 -16.81 -48.93 -20.04
N ALA A 441 -15.59 -49.28 -19.58
CA ALA A 441 -14.82 -50.55 -19.77
C ALA A 441 -13.81 -50.80 -20.94
N ALA A 442 -12.63 -51.27 -20.50
CA ALA A 442 -11.72 -52.33 -21.00
C ALA A 442 -10.66 -52.08 -22.13
N THR A 443 -9.41 -52.43 -21.76
CA THR A 443 -8.10 -52.57 -22.48
C THR A 443 -8.06 -53.67 -23.57
N PRO A 444 -7.08 -53.68 -24.53
CA PRO A 444 -5.85 -54.53 -24.39
C PRO A 444 -4.53 -54.17 -25.19
N VAL A 445 -3.36 -54.34 -24.53
CA VAL A 445 -2.11 -55.15 -24.80
C VAL A 445 -1.23 -55.08 -26.10
N ALA A 446 0.09 -54.78 -25.88
CA ALA A 446 1.42 -55.25 -26.45
C ALA A 446 1.92 -54.82 -27.86
N PRO A 447 3.21 -55.02 -28.31
CA PRO A 447 4.44 -55.65 -27.72
C PRO A 447 5.82 -54.90 -27.96
N ALA A 448 6.95 -55.53 -27.56
CA ALA A 448 8.34 -55.04 -27.41
C ALA A 448 9.36 -55.23 -28.58
N ALA A 449 10.54 -54.55 -28.52
CA ALA A 449 11.93 -54.94 -28.95
C ALA A 449 12.91 -53.71 -29.02
N PRO A 450 14.24 -53.81 -29.34
CA PRO A 450 15.39 -54.41 -28.64
C PRO A 450 16.63 -53.45 -28.44
N ALA A 451 17.73 -53.95 -27.85
CA ALA A 451 18.91 -53.22 -27.31
C ALA A 451 20.10 -52.92 -28.27
N ILE A 452 20.97 -51.94 -27.93
CA ILE A 452 22.24 -51.56 -28.62
C ILE A 452 23.37 -51.24 -27.60
N ASP A 453 24.62 -51.55 -27.98
CA ASP A 453 25.92 -51.63 -27.25
C ASP A 453 26.56 -50.28 -26.80
N GLU A 454 27.05 -50.21 -25.55
CA GLU A 454 27.51 -49.01 -24.80
C GLU A 454 28.99 -48.58 -25.03
N SER A 455 29.81 -49.33 -25.75
CA SER A 455 31.27 -49.08 -25.76
C SER A 455 31.76 -47.89 -26.61
N VAL A 456 30.93 -47.35 -27.51
CA VAL A 456 31.30 -46.24 -28.42
C VAL A 456 30.95 -44.86 -27.83
N ALA A 457 29.89 -44.77 -27.03
CA ALA A 457 29.43 -43.50 -26.45
C ALA A 457 30.44 -42.90 -25.45
N ARG A 458 31.19 -43.75 -24.74
CA ARG A 458 32.08 -43.32 -23.65
C ARG A 458 33.34 -42.57 -24.13
N LYS A 459 33.89 -42.92 -25.30
CA LYS A 459 35.10 -42.26 -25.84
C LYS A 459 34.82 -40.86 -26.41
N VAL A 460 33.61 -40.59 -26.88
CA VAL A 460 33.22 -39.27 -27.40
C VAL A 460 32.99 -38.27 -26.27
N ALA A 461 32.51 -38.73 -25.12
CA ALA A 461 32.24 -37.89 -23.96
C ALA A 461 33.53 -37.36 -23.27
N GLU A 462 34.59 -38.15 -23.21
CA GLU A 462 35.85 -37.75 -22.53
C GLU A 462 36.61 -36.64 -23.28
N ILE A 463 36.60 -36.65 -24.61
CA ILE A 463 37.27 -35.62 -25.42
C ILE A 463 36.55 -34.27 -25.31
N ALA A 464 35.21 -34.28 -25.29
CA ALA A 464 34.40 -33.07 -25.15
C ALA A 464 34.54 -32.42 -23.75
N ALA A 465 34.74 -33.22 -22.70
CA ALA A 465 34.93 -32.73 -21.34
C ALA A 465 36.26 -31.97 -21.17
N ALA A 466 37.34 -32.44 -21.81
CA ALA A 466 38.66 -31.82 -21.71
C ALA A 466 38.75 -30.44 -22.40
N GLU A 467 38.08 -30.25 -23.54
CA GLU A 467 38.02 -28.93 -24.20
C GLU A 467 37.18 -27.91 -23.43
N LYS A 468 36.11 -28.38 -22.76
CA LYS A 468 35.21 -27.51 -21.98
C LYS A 468 35.92 -26.97 -20.73
N ALA A 469 36.76 -27.79 -20.09
CA ALA A 469 37.56 -27.40 -18.93
C ALA A 469 38.59 -26.30 -19.27
N LYS A 470 39.29 -26.42 -20.41
CA LYS A 470 40.26 -25.39 -20.86
C LYS A 470 39.61 -24.04 -21.17
N LYS A 471 38.40 -24.03 -21.73
CA LYS A 471 37.66 -22.77 -22.01
C LYS A 471 37.14 -22.10 -20.73
N ALA A 472 36.74 -22.89 -19.73
CA ALA A 472 36.28 -22.36 -18.46
C ALA A 472 37.40 -21.69 -17.65
N GLU A 473 38.62 -22.24 -17.70
CA GLU A 473 39.77 -21.67 -16.98
C GLU A 473 40.25 -20.35 -17.60
N ALA A 474 40.20 -20.23 -18.92
CA ALA A 474 40.51 -18.97 -19.62
C ALA A 474 39.49 -17.86 -19.30
N ALA A 475 38.20 -18.20 -19.27
CA ALA A 475 37.14 -17.24 -18.94
C ALA A 475 37.21 -16.75 -17.49
N LYS A 476 37.67 -17.60 -16.56
CA LYS A 476 37.83 -17.23 -15.15
C LYS A 476 38.97 -16.21 -14.95
N LYS A 477 40.11 -16.39 -15.61
CA LYS A 477 41.22 -15.42 -15.56
C LYS A 477 40.83 -14.04 -16.08
N GLU A 478 40.05 -13.98 -17.15
CA GLU A 478 39.61 -12.71 -17.75
C GLU A 478 38.58 -11.98 -16.86
N ALA A 479 37.75 -12.73 -16.13
CA ALA A 479 36.79 -12.18 -15.16
C ALA A 479 37.50 -11.59 -13.92
N ASP A 480 38.52 -12.28 -13.40
CA ASP A 480 39.27 -11.85 -12.22
C ASP A 480 40.09 -10.56 -12.51
N GLU A 481 40.66 -10.43 -13.72
CA GLU A 481 41.37 -9.20 -14.13
C GLU A 481 40.42 -7.99 -14.27
N LYS A 482 39.20 -8.20 -14.77
CA LYS A 482 38.18 -7.14 -14.84
C LYS A 482 37.70 -6.68 -13.46
N ALA A 483 37.45 -7.62 -12.55
CA ALA A 483 37.02 -7.30 -11.18
C ALA A 483 38.08 -6.47 -10.43
N ALA A 484 39.36 -6.79 -10.58
CA ALA A 484 40.45 -6.04 -9.96
C ALA A 484 40.59 -4.61 -10.51
N ALA A 485 40.34 -4.40 -11.82
CA ALA A 485 40.37 -3.08 -12.43
C ALA A 485 39.19 -2.19 -11.97
N GLU A 486 38.01 -2.80 -11.76
CA GLU A 486 36.81 -2.11 -11.31
C GLU A 486 36.91 -1.69 -9.83
N ALA A 487 37.43 -2.56 -8.97
CA ALA A 487 37.69 -2.24 -7.56
C ALA A 487 38.64 -1.05 -7.38
N LYS A 488 39.67 -0.92 -8.22
CA LYS A 488 40.59 0.24 -8.22
C LYS A 488 39.90 1.54 -8.62
N LYS A 489 38.93 1.50 -9.54
CA LYS A 489 38.16 2.69 -9.93
C LYS A 489 37.21 3.16 -8.83
N VAL A 490 36.55 2.22 -8.15
CA VAL A 490 35.62 2.53 -7.04
C VAL A 490 36.37 3.15 -5.87
N ALA A 491 37.54 2.62 -5.50
CA ALA A 491 38.36 3.18 -4.43
C ALA A 491 38.85 4.61 -4.74
N ALA A 492 39.21 4.90 -6.00
CA ALA A 492 39.61 6.25 -6.41
C ALA A 492 38.45 7.26 -6.36
N ALA A 493 37.24 6.84 -6.75
CA ALA A 493 36.05 7.69 -6.70
C ALA A 493 35.64 8.02 -5.25
N ALA A 494 35.70 7.04 -4.34
CA ALA A 494 35.40 7.23 -2.92
C ALA A 494 36.38 8.23 -2.25
N ALA A 495 37.67 8.17 -2.61
CA ALA A 495 38.68 9.11 -2.10
C ALA A 495 38.44 10.55 -2.57
N GLU A 496 37.98 10.73 -3.83
CA GLU A 496 37.66 12.06 -4.37
C GLU A 496 36.39 12.65 -3.74
N GLU A 497 35.41 11.81 -3.42
CA GLU A 497 34.15 12.22 -2.78
C GLU A 497 34.37 12.60 -1.31
N ALA A 498 35.24 11.89 -0.58
CA ALA A 498 35.64 12.23 0.78
C ALA A 498 36.35 13.60 0.85
N GLN A 499 37.23 13.91 -0.12
CA GLN A 499 37.87 15.23 -0.19
C GLN A 499 36.88 16.37 -0.47
N LYS A 500 35.87 16.13 -1.32
CA LYS A 500 34.81 17.11 -1.60
C LYS A 500 33.91 17.34 -0.38
N ALA A 501 33.60 16.30 0.38
CA ALA A 501 32.82 16.41 1.61
C ALA A 501 33.54 17.22 2.69
N GLU A 502 34.87 17.02 2.84
CA GLU A 502 35.66 17.77 3.81
C GLU A 502 35.80 19.26 3.42
N ALA A 503 35.93 19.55 2.12
CA ALA A 503 35.93 20.92 1.61
C ALA A 503 34.58 21.64 1.82
N ALA A 504 33.46 20.93 1.63
CA ALA A 504 32.12 21.45 1.86
C ALA A 504 31.87 21.75 3.35
N LYS A 505 32.36 20.88 4.25
CA LYS A 505 32.27 21.09 5.70
C LYS A 505 33.04 22.33 6.15
N LYS A 506 34.27 22.52 5.67
CA LYS A 506 35.08 23.73 5.95
C LYS A 506 34.43 25.01 5.41
N ALA A 507 33.75 24.94 4.27
CA ALA A 507 33.02 26.08 3.71
C ALA A 507 31.74 26.42 4.50
N ALA A 508 31.06 25.42 5.05
CA ALA A 508 29.87 25.60 5.89
C ALA A 508 30.24 26.21 7.26
N GLU A 509 31.33 25.74 7.88
CA GLU A 509 31.84 26.29 9.14
C GLU A 509 32.29 27.75 9.00
N ALA A 510 32.91 28.11 7.86
CA ALA A 510 33.29 29.49 7.56
C ALA A 510 32.07 30.42 7.39
N LYS A 511 30.99 29.95 6.76
CA LYS A 511 29.73 30.71 6.62
C LYS A 511 29.01 30.89 7.95
N ALA A 512 28.96 29.86 8.79
CA ALA A 512 28.37 29.95 10.12
C ALA A 512 29.11 30.96 11.02
N ALA A 513 30.45 31.01 10.93
CA ALA A 513 31.24 31.99 11.66
C ALA A 513 31.02 33.45 11.18
N GLU A 514 30.69 33.65 9.92
CA GLU A 514 30.39 34.97 9.34
C GLU A 514 28.97 35.46 9.70
N GLU A 515 28.01 34.55 9.82
CA GLU A 515 26.64 34.84 10.26
C GLU A 515 26.55 35.23 11.75
N VAL A 516 27.33 34.57 12.61
CA VAL A 516 27.43 34.90 14.05
C VAL A 516 28.05 36.29 14.28
N LYS A 517 28.92 36.75 13.37
CA LYS A 517 29.46 38.13 13.42
C LYS A 517 28.48 39.20 12.94
N LYS A 518 27.47 38.84 12.12
CA LYS A 518 26.45 39.79 11.63
C LYS A 518 25.26 39.95 12.59
N THR A 519 24.96 38.96 13.43
CA THR A 519 23.88 39.02 14.43
C THR A 519 24.27 39.72 15.74
N ALA A 520 25.56 39.99 15.97
CA ALA A 520 26.04 40.72 17.14
C ALA A 520 25.95 42.27 17.03
N ALA A 521 25.43 42.81 15.93
CA ALA A 521 25.47 44.25 15.63
C ALA A 521 24.11 44.98 15.59
N SER A 522 23.02 44.40 16.11
CA SER A 522 21.73 45.10 16.21
C SER A 522 21.15 45.03 17.63
N GLU A 523 21.07 46.18 18.29
CA GLU A 523 20.40 46.35 19.60
C GLU A 523 18.90 45.99 19.53
N PRO A 524 18.32 45.38 20.60
CA PRO A 524 16.90 45.06 20.62
C PRO A 524 16.05 46.23 21.12
N GLN A 525 15.06 46.62 20.31
CA GLN A 525 13.95 47.48 20.73
C GLN A 525 12.99 46.72 21.65
N LYS A 526 12.62 47.37 22.76
CA LYS A 526 11.66 46.92 23.78
C LYS A 526 10.27 46.64 23.19
N VAL A 527 9.81 45.40 23.33
CA VAL A 527 8.38 45.04 23.30
C VAL A 527 7.97 44.68 24.73
N ALA A 528 6.86 45.25 25.17
CA ALA A 528 6.27 45.09 26.50
C ALA A 528 5.86 43.63 26.78
N PRO A 529 5.77 43.21 28.06
CA PRO A 529 5.79 41.80 28.43
C PRO A 529 4.49 41.09 28.09
N ALA A 530 4.61 39.95 27.42
CA ALA A 530 3.58 38.92 27.40
C ALA A 530 3.30 38.49 28.84
N VAL A 531 2.02 38.52 29.20
CA VAL A 531 1.49 38.13 30.51
C VAL A 531 1.97 36.72 30.84
N SER A 532 2.70 36.61 31.95
CA SER A 532 3.08 35.35 32.57
C SER A 532 1.81 34.63 33.03
N ALA A 533 1.40 33.58 32.31
CA ALA A 533 0.44 32.62 32.82
C ALA A 533 1.20 31.61 33.72
N SER A 534 0.82 31.57 34.99
CA SER A 534 1.34 30.63 36.00
C SER A 534 1.12 29.15 35.61
N PRO A 535 1.98 28.22 36.10
CA PRO A 535 2.04 26.82 35.67
C PRO A 535 1.03 25.90 36.38
N THR A 536 -0.25 26.26 36.35
CA THR A 536 -1.34 25.40 36.84
C THR A 536 -2.59 25.62 35.98
N GLY A 537 -2.54 25.23 34.71
CA GLY A 537 -3.75 25.05 33.91
C GLY A 537 -4.51 23.85 34.46
N ALA A 538 -5.75 24.06 34.88
CA ALA A 538 -6.58 23.00 35.49
C ALA A 538 -6.63 21.76 34.59
N VAL A 539 -6.01 20.67 35.05
CA VAL A 539 -6.04 19.37 34.35
C VAL A 539 -7.47 18.83 34.30
N ASP A 540 -8.29 19.17 35.30
CA ASP A 540 -9.65 18.66 35.50
C ASP A 540 -10.70 19.17 34.51
N ALA A 541 -11.29 18.26 33.74
CA ALA A 541 -12.40 18.57 32.84
C ALA A 541 -13.73 18.56 33.59
N ALA A 542 -14.64 19.48 33.25
CA ALA A 542 -16.00 19.46 33.77
C ALA A 542 -16.76 18.24 33.22
N ASP A 543 -17.69 17.72 34.01
CA ASP A 543 -18.60 16.65 33.57
C ASP A 543 -19.52 17.16 32.45
N LEU A 544 -19.79 16.30 31.47
CA LEU A 544 -20.75 16.60 30.41
C LEU A 544 -22.18 16.58 30.93
N ALA A 545 -23.03 17.46 30.40
CA ALA A 545 -24.46 17.41 30.67
C ALA A 545 -25.08 16.18 29.97
N CYS A 546 -25.63 15.25 30.76
CA CYS A 546 -26.27 14.04 30.24
C CYS A 546 -27.79 14.21 30.11
N GLU A 547 -28.35 13.59 29.08
CA GLU A 547 -29.80 13.38 28.97
C GLU A 547 -30.22 12.29 29.96
N LYS A 548 -31.10 12.63 30.89
CA LYS A 548 -31.53 11.72 31.95
C LYS A 548 -32.75 10.88 31.56
N THR A 549 -33.43 11.25 30.48
CA THR A 549 -34.63 10.55 30.00
C THR A 549 -34.22 9.37 29.11
N PRO A 550 -34.56 8.12 29.46
CA PRO A 550 -34.23 6.95 28.65
C PRO A 550 -34.70 7.07 27.21
N LEU A 551 -33.97 6.49 26.26
CA LEU A 551 -34.39 6.51 24.85
C LEU A 551 -35.76 5.85 24.65
N SER A 552 -36.09 4.79 25.40
CA SER A 552 -37.39 4.13 25.36
C SER A 552 -38.56 5.07 25.68
N GLU A 553 -38.37 6.02 26.60
CA GLU A 553 -39.37 7.03 26.94
C GLU A 553 -39.45 8.13 25.87
N ARG A 554 -38.30 8.63 25.41
CA ARG A 554 -38.23 9.67 24.36
C ARG A 554 -38.76 9.17 23.01
N ALA A 555 -38.59 7.88 22.75
CA ALA A 555 -39.04 7.19 21.53
C ALA A 555 -40.36 6.44 21.72
N ALA A 556 -41.18 6.75 22.74
CA ALA A 556 -42.42 6.03 23.04
C ALA A 556 -43.44 5.96 21.88
N LYS A 557 -43.31 6.86 20.88
CA LYS A 557 -44.14 6.88 19.66
C LYS A 557 -43.56 6.10 18.48
N VAL A 558 -42.35 5.57 18.62
CA VAL A 558 -41.62 4.82 17.58
C VAL A 558 -41.59 3.35 17.99
N PRO A 559 -42.00 2.40 17.13
CA PRO A 559 -41.91 0.98 17.45
C PRO A 559 -40.48 0.55 17.77
N GLU A 560 -40.28 -0.26 18.82
CA GLU A 560 -38.93 -0.69 19.25
C GLU A 560 -38.12 -1.35 18.12
N ALA A 561 -38.77 -2.15 17.29
CA ALA A 561 -38.15 -2.81 16.15
C ALA A 561 -37.60 -1.84 15.07
N SER A 562 -37.97 -0.55 15.13
CA SER A 562 -37.46 0.46 14.19
C SER A 562 -36.15 1.10 14.64
N TYR A 563 -35.78 0.97 15.92
CA TYR A 563 -34.57 1.59 16.46
C TYR A 563 -33.68 0.66 17.27
N LYS A 564 -34.13 -0.56 17.61
CA LYS A 564 -33.30 -1.60 18.23
C LYS A 564 -32.81 -2.60 17.19
N GLN A 565 -31.51 -2.89 17.21
CA GLN A 565 -30.88 -3.94 16.43
C GLN A 565 -30.69 -5.21 17.29
N ALA A 566 -31.02 -6.37 16.73
CA ALA A 566 -30.69 -7.65 17.36
C ALA A 566 -29.24 -8.03 17.03
N TYR A 567 -28.43 -8.27 18.07
CA TYR A 567 -27.04 -8.73 17.97
C TYR A 567 -26.95 -10.22 18.30
N THR A 568 -26.14 -10.96 17.55
CA THR A 568 -25.96 -12.42 17.68
C THR A 568 -24.61 -12.81 18.28
N GLY A 569 -23.67 -11.86 18.28
CA GLY A 569 -22.35 -11.99 18.86
C GLY A 569 -22.15 -11.10 20.07
N ALA A 570 -21.07 -11.37 20.80
CA ALA A 570 -20.62 -10.60 21.94
C ALA A 570 -19.11 -10.47 21.89
N ILE A 571 -18.60 -9.37 22.43
CA ILE A 571 -17.19 -9.07 22.45
C ILE A 571 -16.62 -9.75 23.69
N ARG A 572 -15.53 -10.48 23.50
CA ARG A 572 -14.81 -11.17 24.57
C ARG A 572 -14.33 -10.16 25.61
N GLN A 573 -14.11 -10.66 26.81
CA GLN A 573 -13.59 -9.87 27.90
C GLN A 573 -12.14 -10.29 28.16
N THR A 574 -11.23 -9.33 28.06
CA THR A 574 -9.81 -9.51 28.36
C THR A 574 -9.46 -8.85 29.68
N VAL A 575 -8.69 -9.55 30.50
CA VAL A 575 -8.20 -9.03 31.79
C VAL A 575 -6.75 -8.58 31.62
N LEU A 576 -6.48 -7.31 31.96
CA LEU A 576 -5.14 -6.75 31.97
C LEU A 576 -4.66 -6.58 33.41
N GLY A 577 -3.47 -7.11 33.72
CA GLY A 577 -2.89 -7.10 35.08
C GLY A 577 -3.29 -8.32 35.93
N GLY A 578 -2.83 -8.35 37.19
CA GLY A 578 -3.12 -9.44 38.13
C GLY A 578 -4.48 -9.27 38.84
N GLU A 579 -5.03 -10.36 39.38
CA GLU A 579 -6.42 -10.43 39.90
C GLU A 579 -6.81 -9.31 40.89
N ALA A 580 -5.89 -8.84 41.74
CA ALA A 580 -6.19 -7.82 42.75
C ALA A 580 -6.40 -6.40 42.18
N ARG A 581 -5.80 -6.07 41.03
CA ARG A 581 -5.84 -4.72 40.42
C ARG A 581 -6.04 -4.78 38.90
N GLY A 582 -6.55 -5.89 38.41
CA GLY A 582 -6.75 -6.12 36.99
C GLY A 582 -7.92 -5.30 36.46
N ILE A 583 -7.79 -4.79 35.24
CA ILE A 583 -8.89 -4.13 34.53
C ILE A 583 -9.48 -5.08 33.50
N LYS A 584 -10.80 -5.02 33.34
CA LYS A 584 -11.54 -5.80 32.33
C LYS A 584 -11.86 -4.89 31.15
N VAL A 585 -11.56 -5.37 29.94
CA VAL A 585 -11.77 -4.65 28.68
C VAL A 585 -12.65 -5.52 27.78
N GLY A 586 -13.60 -4.92 27.06
CA GLY A 586 -14.56 -5.64 26.20
C GLY A 586 -15.83 -6.08 26.93
N GLY A 587 -16.45 -7.18 26.50
CA GLY A 587 -17.72 -7.67 27.06
C GLY A 587 -18.99 -7.07 26.46
N ALA A 588 -18.88 -6.16 25.48
CA ALA A 588 -20.02 -5.50 24.88
C ALA A 588 -20.88 -6.46 24.03
N THR A 589 -22.20 -6.31 24.08
CA THR A 589 -23.17 -7.06 23.26
C THR A 589 -23.93 -6.16 22.29
N THR A 590 -23.46 -4.92 22.12
CA THR A 590 -24.05 -3.88 21.29
C THR A 590 -22.97 -2.97 20.72
N LEU A 591 -23.34 -2.11 19.77
CA LEU A 591 -22.45 -1.04 19.29
C LEU A 591 -22.06 -0.08 20.42
N SER A 592 -20.96 0.64 20.21
CA SER A 592 -20.37 1.49 21.25
C SER A 592 -21.38 2.49 21.82
N PHE A 593 -21.59 2.46 23.14
CA PHE A 593 -22.54 3.32 23.88
C PHE A 593 -24.02 3.20 23.48
N HIS A 594 -24.41 2.20 22.68
CA HIS A 594 -25.81 1.92 22.36
C HIS A 594 -26.49 1.13 23.50
N LEU A 595 -26.46 1.69 24.71
CA LEU A 595 -26.92 1.05 25.96
C LEU A 595 -28.43 0.77 26.00
N PHE A 596 -29.19 1.35 25.08
CA PHE A 596 -30.64 1.13 24.96
C PHE A 596 -31.00 -0.19 24.24
N GLU A 597 -30.05 -0.82 23.53
CA GLU A 597 -30.26 -2.03 22.73
C GLU A 597 -29.28 -3.17 23.04
N GLY A 598 -28.46 -3.03 24.08
CA GLY A 598 -27.66 -4.11 24.64
C GLY A 598 -26.83 -3.66 25.83
N SER A 599 -25.80 -4.43 26.17
CA SER A 599 -25.00 -4.19 27.37
C SER A 599 -23.55 -3.89 27.02
N MET A 600 -22.95 -2.97 27.76
CA MET A 600 -21.51 -2.68 27.74
C MET A 600 -21.02 -2.72 29.20
N PRO A 601 -20.76 -3.91 29.76
CA PRO A 601 -20.54 -4.07 31.20
C PRO A 601 -19.22 -3.45 31.69
N ASN A 602 -18.24 -3.30 30.80
CA ASN A 602 -16.98 -2.65 31.11
C ASN A 602 -16.88 -1.34 30.32
N ARG A 603 -16.64 -0.25 31.04
CA ARG A 603 -16.38 1.07 30.42
C ARG A 603 -15.03 1.05 29.69
N PRO A 604 -14.85 1.86 28.63
CA PRO A 604 -13.53 2.07 28.04
C PRO A 604 -12.52 2.62 29.06
N MET A 605 -11.26 2.19 28.96
CA MET A 605 -10.19 2.54 29.90
C MET A 605 -9.10 3.35 29.20
N ILE A 606 -8.29 4.09 29.97
CA ILE A 606 -7.21 4.91 29.43
C ILE A 606 -5.87 4.57 30.10
N ALA A 607 -4.89 4.19 29.29
CA ALA A 607 -3.50 4.04 29.69
C ALA A 607 -2.71 5.30 29.36
N PHE A 608 -1.80 5.70 30.24
CA PHE A 608 -0.81 6.75 29.93
C PHE A 608 0.40 6.14 29.24
N ASP A 609 0.83 6.74 28.13
CA ASP A 609 2.06 6.39 27.42
C ASP A 609 3.29 7.00 28.11
N VAL A 610 4.18 6.14 28.57
CA VAL A 610 5.46 6.47 29.21
C VAL A 610 6.56 5.89 28.35
N LEU A 611 7.56 6.70 28.01
CA LEU A 611 8.69 6.24 27.20
C LEU A 611 9.83 5.76 28.10
N ASP A 612 10.58 4.77 27.65
CA ASP A 612 11.81 4.29 28.29
C ASP A 612 13.03 5.21 28.07
N VAL A 613 12.83 6.30 27.32
CA VAL A 613 13.80 7.34 27.04
C VAL A 613 13.12 8.69 26.96
N LYS A 614 13.85 9.74 27.35
CA LYS A 614 13.39 11.12 27.20
C LYS A 614 13.12 11.46 25.72
N PRO A 615 11.94 11.98 25.39
CA PRO A 615 11.63 12.43 24.05
C PRO A 615 12.25 13.82 23.78
N ASP A 616 13.12 13.90 22.77
CA ASP A 616 13.73 15.18 22.36
C ASP A 616 12.81 16.03 21.47
N GLU A 617 11.85 15.41 20.79
CA GLU A 617 11.02 16.08 19.77
C GLU A 617 9.64 16.54 20.25
N TRP A 618 9.31 16.34 21.53
CA TRP A 618 7.97 16.69 22.00
C TRP A 618 7.81 18.22 22.12
N PRO A 619 6.66 18.77 21.68
CA PRO A 619 6.40 20.19 21.90
C PRO A 619 6.28 20.50 23.40
N ASP A 620 6.70 21.69 23.80
CA ASP A 620 6.63 22.14 25.20
C ASP A 620 5.24 22.02 25.80
N SER A 621 4.20 22.20 24.97
CA SER A 621 2.79 22.04 25.36
C SER A 621 2.48 20.65 25.92
N LEU A 622 3.21 19.61 25.52
CA LEU A 622 3.12 18.27 26.10
C LEU A 622 4.21 18.04 27.16
N ALA A 623 5.47 18.33 26.82
CA ALA A 623 6.63 17.96 27.62
C ALA A 623 6.61 18.58 29.03
N ARG A 624 6.09 19.81 29.18
CA ARG A 624 6.06 20.54 30.46
C ARG A 624 5.32 19.83 31.59
N HIS A 625 4.37 18.95 31.27
CA HIS A 625 3.61 18.17 32.26
C HIS A 625 4.46 17.07 32.91
N TYR A 626 5.62 16.76 32.33
CA TYR A 626 6.49 15.67 32.74
C TYR A 626 7.94 16.10 32.99
N GLN A 627 8.28 17.40 32.87
CA GLN A 627 9.65 17.91 32.88
C GLN A 627 10.52 17.42 34.05
N ASP A 628 9.92 17.21 35.21
CA ASP A 628 10.52 16.70 36.45
C ASP A 628 10.81 15.18 36.44
N VAL A 629 10.23 14.45 35.49
CA VAL A 629 10.26 12.97 35.43
C VAL A 629 10.61 12.37 34.06
N LEU A 630 10.73 13.16 32.99
CA LEU A 630 10.97 12.66 31.62
C LEU A 630 12.21 11.76 31.47
N ASP A 631 13.23 11.96 32.30
CA ASP A 631 14.48 11.19 32.29
C ASP A 631 14.39 9.89 33.12
N ASN A 632 13.28 9.64 33.83
CA ASN A 632 13.09 8.47 34.69
C ASN A 632 11.71 7.82 34.45
N PRO A 633 11.66 6.71 33.68
CA PRO A 633 10.40 6.04 33.35
C PRO A 633 9.59 5.58 34.56
N LEU A 634 10.24 5.19 35.67
CA LEU A 634 9.54 4.80 36.90
C LEU A 634 8.89 6.01 37.56
N ALA A 635 9.63 7.10 37.75
CA ALA A 635 9.10 8.33 38.33
C ALA A 635 7.96 8.89 37.46
N TRP A 636 8.10 8.80 36.14
CA TRP A 636 7.07 9.21 35.19
C TRP A 636 5.81 8.36 35.32
N ALA A 637 5.92 7.04 35.30
CA ALA A 637 4.78 6.16 35.51
C ALA A 637 4.11 6.39 36.88
N GLN A 638 4.88 6.60 37.94
CA GLN A 638 4.35 6.95 39.26
C GLN A 638 3.61 8.28 39.26
N LYS A 639 4.11 9.29 38.54
CA LYS A 639 3.43 10.58 38.37
C LYS A 639 2.09 10.41 37.66
N CYS A 640 2.07 9.67 36.56
CA CYS A 640 0.83 9.36 35.83
C CYS A 640 -0.22 8.68 36.72
N VAL A 641 0.20 7.76 37.60
CA VAL A 641 -0.72 7.09 38.54
C VAL A 641 -1.17 8.03 39.67
N LYS A 642 -0.23 8.70 40.35
CA LYS A 642 -0.50 9.47 41.59
C LYS A 642 -1.16 10.82 41.32
N GLU A 643 -0.77 11.51 40.26
CA GLU A 643 -1.23 12.87 39.96
C GLU A 643 -2.30 12.91 38.88
N TYR A 644 -2.22 12.03 37.87
CA TYR A 644 -3.14 12.04 36.72
C TYR A 644 -4.17 10.90 36.73
N GLY A 645 -4.11 10.02 37.75
CA GLY A 645 -5.09 8.94 37.94
C GLY A 645 -5.13 7.94 36.78
N ALA A 646 -3.97 7.55 36.26
CA ALA A 646 -3.85 6.56 35.19
C ALA A 646 -4.55 5.23 35.54
N ASP A 647 -5.43 4.72 34.67
CA ASP A 647 -6.07 3.41 34.86
C ASP A 647 -5.11 2.25 34.51
N ALA A 648 -4.16 2.51 33.62
CA ALA A 648 -3.07 1.63 33.23
C ALA A 648 -1.86 2.45 32.75
N ILE A 649 -0.70 1.80 32.61
CA ILE A 649 0.51 2.40 32.02
C ILE A 649 0.89 1.62 30.77
N CYS A 650 1.14 2.32 29.67
CA CYS A 650 1.81 1.78 28.50
C CYS A 650 3.28 2.22 28.55
N LEU A 651 4.19 1.29 28.79
CA LEU A 651 5.62 1.54 28.73
C LEU A 651 6.14 1.23 27.31
N SER A 652 6.45 2.26 26.56
CA SER A 652 6.95 2.18 25.18
C SER A 652 8.48 2.11 25.15
N MET A 653 9.00 0.99 24.64
CA MET A 653 10.43 0.67 24.52
C MET A 653 11.03 1.34 23.28
N VAL A 654 10.99 2.66 23.21
CA VAL A 654 11.47 3.44 22.05
C VAL A 654 12.99 3.38 21.94
N SER A 655 13.71 3.28 23.07
CA SER A 655 15.17 3.28 23.07
C SER A 655 15.79 2.08 22.35
N THR A 656 15.05 0.99 22.16
CA THR A 656 15.56 -0.21 21.49
C THR A 656 15.45 -0.16 19.97
N ASP A 657 14.81 0.86 19.39
CA ASP A 657 14.69 0.99 17.92
C ASP A 657 16.07 0.91 17.26
N PRO A 658 16.31 -0.06 16.35
CA PRO A 658 17.57 -0.18 15.62
C PRO A 658 17.93 1.06 14.79
N ASN A 659 16.93 1.86 14.39
CA ASN A 659 17.13 3.12 13.67
C ASN A 659 17.24 4.34 14.60
N GLY A 660 17.05 4.15 15.90
CA GLY A 660 17.16 5.17 16.94
C GLY A 660 18.42 4.96 17.78
N LEU A 661 18.23 4.87 19.10
CA LEU A 661 19.35 4.66 20.02
C LEU A 661 19.89 3.23 20.00
N ASN A 662 19.13 2.27 19.46
CA ASN A 662 19.47 0.85 19.41
C ASN A 662 20.02 0.31 20.75
N ARG A 663 19.40 0.72 21.86
CA ARG A 663 19.83 0.33 23.20
C ARG A 663 19.77 -1.22 23.31
N PRO A 664 20.77 -1.86 23.93
CA PRO A 664 20.75 -3.31 24.13
C PRO A 664 19.50 -3.78 24.87
N ALA A 665 18.89 -4.88 24.41
CA ALA A 665 17.63 -5.38 24.95
C ALA A 665 17.70 -5.63 26.45
N GLY A 666 18.80 -6.22 26.94
CA GLY A 666 18.99 -6.47 28.38
C GLY A 666 19.11 -5.21 29.24
N GLU A 667 19.59 -4.09 28.69
CA GLU A 667 19.61 -2.80 29.40
C GLU A 667 18.21 -2.20 29.49
N ALA A 668 17.51 -2.10 28.34
CA ALA A 668 16.15 -1.61 28.29
C ALA A 668 15.19 -2.47 29.13
N ALA A 669 15.39 -3.79 29.12
CA ALA A 669 14.59 -4.74 29.89
C ALA A 669 14.73 -4.56 31.41
N ARG A 670 15.92 -4.19 31.91
CA ARG A 670 16.11 -3.88 33.34
C ARG A 670 15.31 -2.66 33.77
N ALA A 671 15.36 -1.59 32.98
CA ALA A 671 14.57 -0.39 33.25
C ALA A 671 13.06 -0.69 33.21
N ALA A 672 12.60 -1.45 32.22
CA ALA A 672 11.20 -1.86 32.14
C ALA A 672 10.77 -2.76 33.30
N ALA A 673 11.61 -3.71 33.70
CA ALA A 673 11.33 -4.57 34.84
C ALA A 673 11.22 -3.79 36.16
N GLU A 674 12.01 -2.73 36.33
CA GLU A 674 11.90 -1.83 37.47
C GLU A 674 10.54 -1.13 37.51
N VAL A 675 10.06 -0.62 36.37
CA VAL A 675 8.70 -0.04 36.24
C VAL A 675 7.63 -1.08 36.58
N VAL A 676 7.67 -2.25 35.93
CA VAL A 676 6.65 -3.31 36.10
C VAL A 676 6.53 -3.78 37.55
N LYS A 677 7.66 -3.87 38.28
CA LYS A 677 7.68 -4.31 39.68
C LYS A 677 7.10 -3.26 40.63
N ASN A 678 7.29 -1.98 40.34
CA ASN A 678 6.93 -0.88 41.24
C ASN A 678 5.62 -0.15 40.87
N ILE A 679 5.03 -0.44 39.70
CA ILE A 679 3.72 0.07 39.30
C ILE A 679 2.64 -0.97 39.63
N GLU A 680 1.58 -0.49 40.28
CA GLU A 680 0.52 -1.33 40.81
C GLU A 680 -0.70 -1.45 39.87
N VAL A 681 -0.92 -0.45 39.01
CA VAL A 681 -1.92 -0.54 37.93
C VAL A 681 -1.42 -1.46 36.81
N PRO A 682 -2.30 -2.01 35.94
CA PRO A 682 -1.89 -2.83 34.82
C PRO A 682 -0.86 -2.13 33.92
N VAL A 683 0.17 -2.88 33.52
CA VAL A 683 1.24 -2.39 32.65
C VAL A 683 1.20 -3.12 31.31
N ILE A 684 1.19 -2.34 30.23
CA ILE A 684 1.37 -2.79 28.86
C ILE A 684 2.81 -2.48 28.50
N VAL A 685 3.57 -3.49 28.09
CA VAL A 685 4.94 -3.32 27.60
C VAL A 685 4.88 -3.32 26.08
N TRP A 686 5.20 -2.17 25.49
CA TRP A 686 5.06 -1.92 24.06
C TRP A 686 6.43 -1.80 23.41
N GLY A 687 6.74 -2.65 22.43
CA GLY A 687 8.01 -2.66 21.71
C GLY A 687 8.29 -1.40 20.87
N CYS A 688 9.46 -1.33 20.25
CA CYS A 688 9.83 -0.24 19.34
C CYS A 688 9.05 -0.32 18.00
N GLY A 689 8.57 -1.52 17.63
CA GLY A 689 7.88 -1.81 16.38
C GLY A 689 8.74 -2.58 15.36
N ASN A 690 9.97 -2.95 15.71
CA ASN A 690 10.80 -3.86 14.91
C ASN A 690 10.62 -5.30 15.43
N GLY A 691 10.16 -6.22 14.58
CA GLY A 691 9.76 -7.57 15.02
C GLY A 691 10.87 -8.39 15.70
N GLU A 692 12.10 -8.32 15.22
CA GLU A 692 13.24 -9.04 15.82
C GLU A 692 13.63 -8.42 17.15
N LYS A 693 13.76 -7.09 17.17
CA LYS A 693 14.19 -6.36 18.36
C LYS A 693 13.15 -6.38 19.47
N ASP A 694 11.88 -6.34 19.11
CA ASP A 694 10.75 -6.53 20.02
C ASP A 694 10.75 -7.95 20.58
N THR A 695 11.07 -8.96 19.76
CA THR A 695 11.17 -10.35 20.23
C THR A 695 12.26 -10.49 21.29
N GLU A 696 13.44 -9.94 21.04
CA GLU A 696 14.57 -9.94 21.98
C GLU A 696 14.19 -9.21 23.29
N THR A 697 13.75 -7.95 23.16
CA THR A 697 13.49 -7.06 24.29
C THR A 697 12.35 -7.56 25.17
N LEU A 698 11.20 -7.94 24.58
CA LEU A 698 10.05 -8.38 25.35
C LEU A 698 10.33 -9.71 26.07
N ARG A 699 11.06 -10.65 25.46
CA ARG A 699 11.44 -11.90 26.14
C ARG A 699 12.36 -11.65 27.33
N GLU A 700 13.34 -10.76 27.19
CA GLU A 700 14.20 -10.35 28.31
C GLU A 700 13.40 -9.71 29.44
N ILE A 701 12.44 -8.83 29.11
CA ILE A 701 11.53 -8.25 30.10
C ILE A 701 10.77 -9.35 30.85
N THR A 702 10.17 -10.31 30.12
CA THR A 702 9.42 -11.41 30.75
C THR A 702 10.28 -12.26 31.69
N SER A 703 11.53 -12.54 31.31
CA SER A 703 12.49 -13.27 32.15
C SER A 703 12.82 -12.52 33.46
N LEU A 704 12.90 -11.19 33.41
CA LEU A 704 13.25 -10.36 34.57
C LEU A 704 12.08 -10.07 35.52
N ILE A 705 10.84 -10.03 35.01
CA ILE A 705 9.64 -9.74 35.81
C ILE A 705 9.02 -11.00 36.42
N GLY A 706 9.32 -12.19 35.90
CA GLY A 706 8.76 -13.45 36.40
C GLY A 706 7.23 -13.48 36.30
N ASP A 707 6.54 -13.87 37.38
CA ASP A 707 5.09 -14.07 37.37
C ASP A 707 4.25 -12.78 37.35
N LYS A 708 4.89 -11.60 37.34
CA LYS A 708 4.18 -10.31 37.25
C LYS A 708 3.42 -10.22 35.93
N LYS A 709 2.09 -10.09 36.01
CA LYS A 709 1.20 -10.01 34.84
C LYS A 709 1.32 -8.67 34.14
N VAL A 710 1.74 -8.71 32.89
CA VAL A 710 1.81 -7.58 31.95
C VAL A 710 1.04 -7.91 30.68
N CYS A 711 0.71 -6.89 29.88
CA CYS A 711 0.25 -7.08 28.51
C CYS A 711 1.41 -6.89 27.53
N LEU A 712 1.61 -7.84 26.61
CA LEU A 712 2.67 -7.77 25.61
C LEU A 712 2.17 -7.15 24.31
N ALA A 713 2.90 -6.16 23.79
CA ALA A 713 2.57 -5.46 22.55
C ALA A 713 3.85 -4.99 21.81
N PRO A 714 3.81 -4.77 20.48
CA PRO A 714 2.82 -5.30 19.55
C PRO A 714 3.22 -6.70 19.05
N LEU A 715 2.23 -7.58 18.87
CA LEU A 715 2.39 -8.81 18.09
C LEU A 715 1.95 -8.54 16.66
N SER A 716 2.75 -8.95 15.69
CA SER A 716 2.48 -8.85 14.26
C SER A 716 2.86 -10.15 13.55
N ASP A 717 2.63 -10.22 12.25
CA ASP A 717 2.94 -11.41 11.44
C ASP A 717 4.41 -11.86 11.56
N SER A 718 5.35 -10.95 11.81
CA SER A 718 6.78 -11.28 11.92
C SER A 718 7.20 -11.88 13.26
N ASN A 719 6.46 -11.63 14.35
CA ASN A 719 6.89 -12.03 15.71
C ASN A 719 5.84 -12.81 16.52
N TYR A 720 4.62 -13.02 15.98
CA TYR A 720 3.51 -13.63 16.72
C TYR A 720 3.83 -15.03 17.28
N ARG A 721 4.67 -15.82 16.61
CA ARG A 721 5.04 -17.17 17.10
C ARG A 721 5.86 -17.11 18.38
N ALA A 722 6.90 -16.27 18.38
CA ALA A 722 7.84 -16.19 19.50
C ALA A 722 7.19 -15.50 20.71
N ILE A 723 6.55 -14.36 20.49
CA ILE A 723 5.87 -13.62 21.56
C ILE A 723 4.59 -14.33 21.99
N GLY A 724 3.83 -14.92 21.07
CA GLY A 724 2.63 -15.70 21.40
C GLY A 724 2.95 -16.92 22.26
N ALA A 725 4.02 -17.67 21.96
CA ALA A 725 4.47 -18.76 22.81
C ALA A 725 4.93 -18.28 24.20
N THR A 726 5.61 -17.13 24.27
CA THR A 726 6.01 -16.50 25.54
C THR A 726 4.77 -16.11 26.35
N ALA A 727 3.79 -15.46 25.72
CA ALA A 727 2.56 -15.06 26.36
C ALA A 727 1.74 -16.27 26.84
N MET A 728 1.74 -17.39 26.10
CA MET A 728 1.11 -18.64 26.54
C MET A 728 1.79 -19.23 27.77
N ALA A 729 3.12 -19.27 27.79
CA ALA A 729 3.88 -19.85 28.90
C ALA A 729 3.61 -19.13 30.23
N PHE A 730 3.44 -17.80 30.18
CA PHE A 730 3.19 -16.98 31.35
C PHE A 730 1.72 -16.54 31.51
N HIS A 731 0.82 -16.99 30.63
CA HIS A 731 -0.58 -16.56 30.56
C HIS A 731 -0.73 -15.02 30.60
N TYR A 732 -0.07 -14.33 29.68
CA TYR A 732 -0.17 -12.89 29.51
C TYR A 732 -1.23 -12.51 28.47
N PRO A 733 -1.99 -11.43 28.69
CA PRO A 733 -2.74 -10.79 27.62
C PRO A 733 -1.80 -10.16 26.59
N MET A 734 -2.28 -9.99 25.36
CA MET A 734 -1.46 -9.51 24.25
C MET A 734 -2.22 -8.63 23.28
N VAL A 735 -1.48 -7.77 22.58
CA VAL A 735 -2.01 -6.88 21.54
C VAL A 735 -1.59 -7.39 20.17
N ALA A 736 -2.55 -7.87 19.39
CA ALA A 736 -2.40 -8.27 18.00
C ALA A 736 -2.56 -7.04 17.10
N ALA A 737 -1.44 -6.51 16.60
CA ALA A 737 -1.40 -5.33 15.74
C ALA A 737 -1.49 -5.74 14.27
N SER A 738 -2.44 -5.16 13.54
CA SER A 738 -2.56 -5.32 12.10
C SER A 738 -2.78 -3.96 11.41
N PRO A 739 -2.24 -3.75 10.19
CA PRO A 739 -2.44 -2.49 9.48
C PRO A 739 -3.88 -2.37 8.97
N ILE A 740 -4.66 -1.42 9.51
CA ILE A 740 -6.01 -0.94 9.09
C ILE A 740 -6.72 -1.85 8.06
N ASP A 741 -6.95 -3.12 8.40
CA ASP A 741 -7.54 -4.13 7.51
C ASP A 741 -8.23 -5.24 8.31
N VAL A 742 -9.51 -5.46 8.00
CA VAL A 742 -10.38 -6.44 8.66
C VAL A 742 -9.84 -7.87 8.51
N ASN A 743 -9.34 -8.21 7.33
CA ASN A 743 -8.87 -9.57 7.03
C ASN A 743 -7.53 -9.84 7.70
N LEU A 744 -6.63 -8.86 7.74
CA LEU A 744 -5.35 -9.02 8.44
C LEU A 744 -5.54 -9.14 9.95
N ALA A 745 -6.44 -8.36 10.55
CA ALA A 745 -6.84 -8.53 11.94
C ALA A 745 -7.39 -9.95 12.19
N LYS A 746 -8.31 -10.41 11.34
CA LYS A 746 -8.86 -11.77 11.42
C LYS A 746 -7.79 -12.85 11.26
N GLN A 747 -6.91 -12.71 10.28
CA GLN A 747 -5.86 -13.66 9.98
C GLN A 747 -4.87 -13.78 11.14
N LEU A 748 -4.43 -12.67 11.73
CA LEU A 748 -3.52 -12.69 12.87
C LEU A 748 -4.18 -13.38 14.08
N ASN A 749 -5.46 -13.15 14.34
CA ASN A 749 -6.19 -13.85 15.39
C ASN A 749 -6.32 -15.36 15.12
N ILE A 750 -6.53 -15.77 13.86
CA ILE A 750 -6.51 -17.19 13.45
C ILE A 750 -5.12 -17.80 13.71
N LEU A 751 -4.04 -17.08 13.37
CA LEU A 751 -2.68 -17.56 13.57
C LEU A 751 -2.33 -17.73 15.05
N LEU A 752 -2.78 -16.81 15.91
CA LEU A 752 -2.63 -16.90 17.36
C LEU A 752 -3.44 -18.07 17.93
N GLU A 753 -4.70 -18.24 17.52
CA GLU A 753 -5.52 -19.37 17.97
C GLU A 753 -4.94 -20.72 17.54
N ASN A 754 -4.42 -20.83 16.31
CA ASN A 754 -3.74 -22.03 15.82
C ASN A 754 -2.45 -22.34 16.59
N LEU A 755 -1.79 -21.33 17.18
CA LEU A 755 -0.66 -21.52 18.09
C LEU A 755 -1.10 -22.03 19.48
N GLY A 756 -2.40 -21.94 19.79
CA GLY A 756 -2.98 -22.31 21.07
C GLY A 756 -3.28 -21.12 22.00
N VAL A 757 -3.15 -19.88 21.50
CA VAL A 757 -3.49 -18.68 22.28
C VAL A 757 -5.01 -18.57 22.41
N SER A 758 -5.49 -18.36 23.64
CA SER A 758 -6.91 -18.04 23.85
C SER A 758 -7.21 -16.61 23.38
N LEU A 759 -8.20 -16.45 22.51
CA LEU A 759 -8.67 -15.13 22.07
C LEU A 759 -9.25 -14.28 23.21
N ASP A 760 -9.58 -14.86 24.37
CA ASP A 760 -9.98 -14.08 25.55
C ASP A 760 -8.81 -13.27 26.14
N SER A 761 -7.58 -13.59 25.76
CA SER A 761 -6.36 -12.88 26.15
C SER A 761 -5.85 -11.89 25.10
N VAL A 762 -6.58 -11.70 23.98
CA VAL A 762 -6.12 -10.92 22.83
C VAL A 762 -6.90 -9.61 22.72
N LEU A 763 -6.20 -8.50 22.45
CA LEU A 763 -6.76 -7.24 21.98
C LEU A 763 -6.29 -7.00 20.54
N ILE A 764 -7.14 -6.42 19.68
CA ILE A 764 -6.73 -5.93 18.36
C ILE A 764 -6.20 -4.50 18.49
N ASP A 765 -5.02 -4.23 17.95
CA ASP A 765 -4.59 -2.89 17.57
C ASP A 765 -4.74 -2.71 16.04
N PRO A 766 -5.68 -1.87 15.57
CA PRO A 766 -5.89 -1.66 14.14
C PRO A 766 -4.85 -0.72 13.51
N SER A 767 -3.79 -0.32 14.24
CA SER A 767 -2.77 0.64 13.80
C SER A 767 -3.39 1.98 13.41
N ILE A 768 -3.95 2.68 14.41
CA ILE A 768 -4.80 3.85 14.19
C ILE A 768 -4.10 5.01 13.48
N GLY A 769 -4.86 5.82 12.73
CA GLY A 769 -4.45 7.14 12.25
C GLY A 769 -4.96 8.27 13.16
N ALA A 770 -4.15 9.33 13.32
CA ALA A 770 -4.57 10.53 14.05
C ALA A 770 -5.56 11.39 13.24
N LEU A 771 -6.28 12.29 13.91
CA LEU A 771 -7.17 13.26 13.25
C LEU A 771 -6.45 14.01 12.12
N GLY A 772 -6.97 13.92 10.90
CA GLY A 772 -6.36 14.52 9.69
C GLY A 772 -5.29 13.67 9.00
N TYR A 773 -4.93 12.53 9.59
CA TYR A 773 -3.88 11.61 9.12
C TYR A 773 -4.42 10.18 9.02
N GLY A 774 -5.55 10.01 8.31
CA GLY A 774 -6.12 8.69 8.00
C GLY A 774 -7.04 8.09 9.07
N ILE A 775 -7.51 8.89 10.02
CA ILE A 775 -8.46 8.47 11.07
C ILE A 775 -9.74 7.84 10.51
N GLU A 776 -10.21 8.29 9.35
CA GLU A 776 -11.42 7.81 8.69
C GLU A 776 -11.30 6.35 8.21
N TYR A 777 -10.08 5.93 7.82
CA TYR A 777 -9.80 4.55 7.45
C TYR A 777 -9.86 3.66 8.68
N THR A 778 -9.21 4.08 9.76
CA THR A 778 -9.24 3.39 11.05
C THR A 778 -10.66 3.26 11.59
N TYR A 779 -11.41 4.37 11.64
CA TYR A 779 -12.78 4.42 12.11
C TYR A 779 -13.66 3.41 11.35
N SER A 780 -13.60 3.45 10.01
CA SER A 780 -14.39 2.55 9.16
C SER A 780 -14.00 1.08 9.32
N VAL A 781 -12.72 0.77 9.52
CA VAL A 781 -12.26 -0.61 9.73
C VAL A 781 -12.67 -1.14 11.10
N MET A 782 -12.54 -0.34 12.15
CA MET A 782 -13.00 -0.69 13.49
C MET A 782 -14.51 -0.95 13.51
N GLU A 783 -15.33 -0.09 12.89
CA GLU A 783 -16.77 -0.33 12.78
C GLU A 783 -17.09 -1.61 12.01
N ARG A 784 -16.38 -1.89 10.91
CA ARG A 784 -16.59 -3.13 10.14
C ARG A 784 -16.24 -4.38 10.95
N ILE A 785 -15.14 -4.36 11.69
CA ILE A 785 -14.76 -5.45 12.59
C ILE A 785 -15.84 -5.60 13.68
N ARG A 786 -16.28 -4.50 14.29
CA ARG A 786 -17.32 -4.50 15.33
C ARG A 786 -18.64 -5.07 14.83
N LEU A 787 -19.08 -4.65 13.64
CA LEU A 787 -20.29 -5.15 13.00
C LEU A 787 -20.18 -6.65 12.69
N ALA A 788 -19.05 -7.12 12.15
CA ALA A 788 -18.83 -8.54 11.90
C ALA A 788 -18.87 -9.35 13.21
N ALA A 789 -18.25 -8.83 14.27
CA ALA A 789 -18.23 -9.46 15.58
C ALA A 789 -19.63 -9.59 16.20
N LEU A 790 -20.45 -8.54 16.15
CA LEU A 790 -21.75 -8.46 16.83
C LEU A 790 -22.92 -8.98 15.99
N THR A 791 -22.94 -8.75 14.68
CA THR A 791 -24.10 -9.07 13.82
C THR A 791 -23.92 -10.39 13.07
N GLN A 792 -22.69 -10.72 12.68
CA GLN A 792 -22.36 -11.94 11.92
C GLN A 792 -21.78 -13.04 12.81
N LYS A 793 -21.59 -12.77 14.11
CA LYS A 793 -20.98 -13.67 15.08
C LYS A 793 -19.61 -14.20 14.61
N ASP A 794 -18.79 -13.34 14.00
CA ASP A 794 -17.44 -13.70 13.61
C ASP A 794 -16.54 -13.81 14.84
N GLU A 795 -16.41 -15.02 15.39
CA GLU A 795 -15.71 -15.29 16.65
C GLU A 795 -14.24 -14.84 16.66
N LYS A 796 -13.61 -14.77 15.49
CA LYS A 796 -12.21 -14.33 15.35
C LYS A 796 -12.06 -12.82 15.45
N LEU A 797 -13.16 -12.08 15.32
CA LEU A 797 -13.21 -10.63 15.42
C LEU A 797 -13.91 -10.16 16.71
N GLN A 798 -14.41 -11.08 17.53
CA GLN A 798 -15.03 -10.80 18.83
C GLN A 798 -14.02 -10.45 19.94
N VAL A 799 -12.91 -9.81 19.61
CA VAL A 799 -11.90 -9.40 20.60
C VAL A 799 -11.95 -7.87 20.78
N PRO A 800 -11.64 -7.35 21.97
CA PRO A 800 -11.64 -5.91 22.22
C PRO A 800 -10.54 -5.19 21.44
N PHE A 801 -10.70 -3.89 21.25
CA PHE A 801 -9.70 -3.00 20.67
C PHE A 801 -8.85 -2.31 21.72
N VAL A 802 -7.58 -2.12 21.37
CA VAL A 802 -6.70 -1.10 21.95
C VAL A 802 -6.32 -0.11 20.85
N CYS A 803 -6.23 1.17 21.19
CA CYS A 803 -5.87 2.23 20.26
C CYS A 803 -4.69 3.01 20.83
N ASN A 804 -3.58 3.08 20.09
CA ASN A 804 -2.39 3.83 20.52
C ASN A 804 -2.35 5.26 19.94
N LEU A 805 -3.00 6.20 20.65
CA LEU A 805 -3.24 7.57 20.17
C LEU A 805 -2.05 8.47 20.39
N GLY A 806 -1.47 8.42 21.59
CA GLY A 806 -0.43 9.35 21.99
C GLY A 806 0.74 9.38 21.01
N ARG A 807 1.14 8.21 20.52
CA ARG A 807 2.21 8.07 19.52
C ARG A 807 1.87 8.75 18.20
N GLU A 808 0.64 8.63 17.72
CA GLU A 808 0.25 9.11 16.38
C GLU A 808 -0.16 10.58 16.39
N VAL A 809 -0.88 11.02 17.42
CA VAL A 809 -1.36 12.41 17.52
C VAL A 809 -0.20 13.39 17.71
N TRP A 810 0.73 13.10 18.59
CA TRP A 810 1.82 14.03 18.93
C TRP A 810 2.98 14.03 17.92
N LYS A 811 2.90 13.19 16.87
CA LYS A 811 3.71 13.30 15.65
C LYS A 811 3.11 14.29 14.64
N ALA A 812 1.79 14.55 14.70
CA ALA A 812 1.11 15.42 13.76
C ALA A 812 1.69 16.84 13.79
N LYS A 813 1.81 17.44 12.61
CA LYS A 813 2.43 18.76 12.44
C LYS A 813 1.66 19.82 13.23
N GLU A 814 0.34 19.74 13.26
CA GLU A 814 -0.57 20.68 13.90
C GLU A 814 -0.34 20.80 15.41
N CYS A 815 0.11 19.73 16.07
CA CYS A 815 0.49 19.74 17.49
C CYS A 815 1.80 20.51 17.76
N ARG A 816 2.64 20.69 16.73
CA ARG A 816 3.98 21.31 16.82
C ARG A 816 4.02 22.73 16.26
N LEU A 817 3.05 23.12 15.42
CA LEU A 817 2.97 24.47 14.88
C LEU A 817 2.71 25.50 15.99
N PRO A 818 3.35 26.69 15.92
CA PRO A 818 3.13 27.75 16.90
C PRO A 818 1.67 28.24 16.90
N SER A 819 1.31 29.00 17.93
CA SER A 819 0.02 29.67 17.99
C SER A 819 -0.07 30.74 16.90
N ASP A 820 -1.17 30.75 16.15
CA ASP A 820 -1.44 31.78 15.15
C ASP A 820 -2.95 32.07 15.01
N ALA A 821 -3.29 33.13 14.26
CA ALA A 821 -4.66 33.59 14.11
C ALA A 821 -5.58 32.64 13.31
N LEU A 822 -5.01 31.76 12.47
CA LEU A 822 -5.77 30.85 11.61
C LEU A 822 -6.12 29.56 12.33
N ILE A 823 -5.13 28.93 12.98
CA ILE A 823 -5.29 27.61 13.61
C ILE A 823 -5.41 27.68 15.14
N GLY A 824 -5.28 28.87 15.73
CA GLY A 824 -5.49 29.11 17.15
C GLY A 824 -4.28 28.78 18.03
N ASP A 825 -4.53 28.66 19.34
CA ASP A 825 -3.53 28.34 20.34
C ASP A 825 -2.99 26.91 20.17
N GLN A 826 -1.67 26.75 20.17
CA GLN A 826 -0.98 25.47 19.97
C GLN A 826 -1.36 24.43 21.01
N GLU A 827 -1.39 24.80 22.29
CA GLU A 827 -1.65 23.87 23.37
C GLU A 827 -3.09 23.36 23.30
N THR A 828 -4.05 24.28 23.20
CA THR A 828 -5.47 23.97 23.05
C THR A 828 -5.69 23.06 21.84
N ARG A 829 -5.03 23.35 20.71
CA ARG A 829 -5.10 22.53 19.50
C ARG A 829 -4.56 21.11 19.73
N GLY A 830 -3.38 20.95 20.34
CA GLY A 830 -2.81 19.64 20.63
C GLY A 830 -3.68 18.80 21.56
N ILE A 831 -4.19 19.42 22.63
CA ILE A 831 -5.14 18.80 23.58
C ILE A 831 -6.40 18.30 22.84
N LEU A 832 -7.00 19.17 22.02
CA LEU A 832 -8.23 18.83 21.29
C LEU A 832 -7.98 17.79 20.21
N MET A 833 -6.84 17.81 19.51
CA MET A 833 -6.51 16.76 18.55
C MET A 833 -6.45 15.38 19.19
N GLU A 834 -5.84 15.27 20.37
CA GLU A 834 -5.77 13.99 21.09
C GLU A 834 -7.14 13.57 21.62
N ALA A 835 -7.88 14.50 22.24
CA ALA A 835 -9.21 14.23 22.76
C ALA A 835 -10.22 13.87 21.65
N ILE A 836 -10.21 14.56 20.50
CA ILE A 836 -11.10 14.29 19.36
C ILE A 836 -10.74 12.95 18.73
N THR A 837 -9.44 12.64 18.56
CA THR A 837 -9.02 11.32 18.07
C THR A 837 -9.55 10.22 18.99
N ALA A 838 -9.46 10.40 20.31
CA ALA A 838 -10.05 9.48 21.29
C ALA A 838 -11.56 9.35 21.15
N SER A 839 -12.29 10.46 21.01
CA SER A 839 -13.73 10.45 20.78
C SER A 839 -14.10 9.62 19.54
N CYS A 840 -13.39 9.78 18.43
CA CYS A 840 -13.63 9.00 17.22
C CYS A 840 -13.37 7.50 17.44
N MET A 841 -12.27 7.13 18.09
CA MET A 841 -11.95 5.72 18.37
C MET A 841 -12.97 5.09 19.34
N LEU A 842 -13.41 5.85 20.35
CA LEU A 842 -14.47 5.42 21.28
C LEU A 842 -15.79 5.13 20.53
N MET A 843 -16.21 6.00 19.61
CA MET A 843 -17.43 5.78 18.81
C MET A 843 -17.30 4.57 17.86
N ALA A 844 -16.11 4.32 17.32
CA ALA A 844 -15.84 3.13 16.51
C ALA A 844 -15.72 1.83 17.36
N GLY A 845 -15.85 1.93 18.68
CA GLY A 845 -15.84 0.81 19.61
C GLY A 845 -14.52 0.55 20.30
N GLY A 846 -13.60 1.51 20.38
CA GLY A 846 -12.33 1.35 21.09
C GLY A 846 -12.52 1.20 22.61
N GLU A 847 -12.01 0.11 23.20
CA GLU A 847 -12.18 -0.16 24.64
C GLU A 847 -10.96 0.19 25.51
N LEU A 848 -9.76 0.34 24.93
CA LEU A 848 -8.57 0.80 25.65
C LEU A 848 -7.82 1.86 24.84
N MET A 849 -7.71 3.07 25.38
CA MET A 849 -6.98 4.17 24.74
C MET A 849 -5.61 4.34 25.38
N ILE A 850 -4.55 4.47 24.59
CA ILE A 850 -3.22 4.86 25.08
C ILE A 850 -2.98 6.32 24.68
N MET A 851 -2.85 7.20 25.67
CA MET A 851 -2.82 8.66 25.51
C MET A 851 -1.65 9.28 26.27
N ARG A 852 -1.30 10.52 25.95
CA ARG A 852 -0.17 11.25 26.53
C ARG A 852 -0.59 12.48 27.32
N HIS A 853 -1.46 13.35 26.83
CA HIS A 853 -1.66 14.64 27.48
C HIS A 853 -2.67 14.56 28.65
N PRO A 854 -2.32 14.96 29.89
CA PRO A 854 -3.20 14.83 31.06
C PRO A 854 -4.58 15.49 30.87
N ARG A 855 -4.60 16.70 30.30
CA ARG A 855 -5.85 17.40 29.98
C ARG A 855 -6.70 16.69 28.91
N ALA A 856 -6.08 16.11 27.87
CA ALA A 856 -6.81 15.36 26.85
C ALA A 856 -7.43 14.10 27.48
N VAL A 857 -6.68 13.40 28.33
CA VAL A 857 -7.17 12.27 29.12
C VAL A 857 -8.36 12.67 29.99
N ALA A 858 -8.30 13.79 30.70
CA ALA A 858 -9.41 14.26 31.52
C ALA A 858 -10.68 14.56 30.69
N LEU A 859 -10.53 15.20 29.52
CA LEU A 859 -11.64 15.43 28.59
C LEU A 859 -12.24 14.12 28.08
N THR A 860 -11.40 13.16 27.71
CA THR A 860 -11.86 11.82 27.26
C THR A 860 -12.55 11.05 28.38
N LYS A 861 -12.06 11.13 29.64
CA LYS A 861 -12.75 10.53 30.80
C LYS A 861 -14.13 11.16 31.04
N SER A 862 -14.24 12.48 30.94
CA SER A 862 -15.53 13.17 31.04
C SER A 862 -16.49 12.70 29.95
N LEU A 863 -16.01 12.53 28.71
CA LEU A 863 -16.82 11.97 27.62
C LEU A 863 -17.27 10.52 27.89
N ILE A 864 -16.36 9.65 28.32
CA ILE A 864 -16.69 8.26 28.66
C ILE A 864 -17.75 8.21 29.76
N ASN A 865 -17.56 8.97 30.85
CA ASN A 865 -18.53 9.04 31.94
C ASN A 865 -19.89 9.54 31.45
N GLY A 866 -19.91 10.57 30.59
CA GLY A 866 -21.14 11.13 30.06
C GLY A 866 -21.89 10.23 29.07
N LEU A 867 -21.18 9.36 28.35
CA LEU A 867 -21.78 8.38 27.42
C LEU A 867 -22.19 7.07 28.12
N MET A 868 -21.60 6.76 29.28
CA MET A 868 -21.92 5.57 30.07
C MET A 868 -23.05 5.80 31.09
N GLY A 869 -23.26 7.05 31.51
CA GLY A 869 -24.32 7.46 32.44
C GLY A 869 -25.59 7.87 31.72
#